data_AF-A0A7X1KK21-F1
#
_entry.id   AF-A0A7X1KK21-F1
#
_cell.length_a   1.000
_cell.length_b   1.000
_cell.length_c   1.000
_cell.angle_alpha   90.00
_cell.angle_beta   90.00
_cell.angle_gamma   90.00
#
_symmetry.space_group_name_H-M   'P 1'
#
loop_
_entity.id
_entity.type
_entity.pdbx_description
1 polymer ?
#
loop_
_entity_poly.entity_id
_entity_poly.type
_entity_poly.pdbx_seq_one_letter_code
_entity_poly.pdbx_strand_id
1 'polypeptide(L)'
;MIRPLGTALSSLALLSLAACGGGAGSSPAANPTTTPSTTTANYTVPSQQALSVAEVQKILAQTAAQAQADGKPAVVAVTDRVGNVLAVMRMTGAPANAHIPEAPDGSRQDVQGLDVPAEAAAIAKAVTGAYLSSGGNAFSSRTASMIVQQHFPPAPTTAGLESGPLFGVQFSQLPCSDLAARFAVSGADALIGPKRSPLGLSADPGGFPLYKNGVVVGGVGVLSDGTYSLDPNVLDVDSDADERIALAGTVGFEAPTTIRADKIYVDGTQLRYSDADYTQLAGTVAAATYAATIPALGVIEAITGYFAGTVRAGTAYGTEASGIRAATTTEFANADAFLLSDGSGNARFPIKAGTDAAEVGTALTAAEVRTVLAQAFTIMTRARAQIRQPLDSRAQVSISLVDTRGTVLGQVRSPDAPIFGIDVSLQKARTAAFFSGASAGSDLAADPSADVRSFVPAVRTFLADPTALTGKIAFSDRAGGNLSRPYFPDGQVGTANGPFSRPIARFNPFSTGLQSALVLTNLAEHVNYVIGASGTDTARRCTKIPDVVSGQNRLQNGIQIFPGSVPIYRGSQLVGAIGVSGDGIDQDDMISFLGVNNASTALGGAIANAPASIRADNVVVAVGSGVRLRYISCPFAPFLDTSDQNVCQGL
;
A
#
# COMPACT_ATOMS: atom_id res chain seq x y z
N MET A 1 21.40 44.78 -51.42
CA MET A 1 21.08 46.22 -51.52
C MET A 1 19.85 46.52 -50.68
N ILE A 2 20.04 47.31 -49.63
CA ILE A 2 19.19 48.40 -49.11
C ILE A 2 17.67 48.13 -48.86
N ARG A 3 17.34 47.98 -47.55
CA ARG A 3 16.23 48.49 -46.66
C ARG A 3 15.17 49.48 -47.23
N PRO A 4 14.03 49.84 -46.54
CA PRO A 4 13.82 50.04 -45.07
C PRO A 4 12.43 49.67 -44.46
N LEU A 5 12.32 49.43 -43.14
CA LEU A 5 11.89 50.24 -41.94
C LEU A 5 10.43 50.73 -41.81
N GLY A 6 9.90 50.57 -40.57
CA GLY A 6 9.04 51.50 -39.81
C GLY A 6 7.93 50.79 -39.03
N THR A 7 7.56 51.07 -37.77
CA THR A 7 8.03 51.92 -36.67
C THR A 7 7.14 51.59 -35.45
N ALA A 8 7.66 51.70 -34.23
CA ALA A 8 6.94 51.57 -32.95
C ALA A 8 6.09 52.80 -32.63
N LEU A 9 5.11 52.69 -31.70
CA LEU A 9 4.95 53.64 -30.59
C LEU A 9 3.96 53.16 -29.51
N SER A 10 4.32 53.46 -28.26
CA SER A 10 3.61 53.24 -26.99
C SER A 10 2.73 54.43 -26.61
N SER A 11 1.73 54.25 -25.74
CA SER A 11 1.30 55.31 -24.80
C SER A 11 0.38 54.81 -23.68
N LEU A 12 0.86 55.03 -22.45
CA LEU A 12 0.16 55.11 -21.16
C LEU A 12 -0.78 56.33 -21.11
N ALA A 13 -1.84 56.27 -20.29
CA ALA A 13 -2.36 57.43 -19.55
C ALA A 13 -3.12 57.01 -18.28
N LEU A 14 -2.69 57.54 -17.13
CA LEU A 14 -3.45 57.64 -15.87
C LEU A 14 -4.35 58.89 -15.87
N LEU A 15 -5.43 58.95 -15.08
CA LEU A 15 -5.53 59.69 -13.79
C LEU A 15 -6.99 59.89 -13.28
N SER A 16 -7.16 59.63 -11.98
CA SER A 16 -7.91 60.36 -10.92
C SER A 16 -9.44 60.53 -10.86
N LEU A 17 -9.97 59.98 -9.74
CA LEU A 17 -10.86 60.52 -8.68
C LEU A 17 -12.16 61.30 -8.99
N ALA A 18 -13.25 60.80 -8.38
CA ALA A 18 -14.28 61.61 -7.74
C ALA A 18 -14.78 60.93 -6.45
N ALA A 19 -14.82 61.68 -5.35
CA ALA A 19 -15.33 61.30 -4.04
C ALA A 19 -16.44 62.26 -3.61
N CYS A 20 -17.48 61.71 -2.98
CA CYS A 20 -18.45 62.28 -2.03
C CYS A 20 -19.18 61.04 -1.45
N GLY A 21 -19.39 60.77 -0.17
CA GLY A 21 -19.39 61.56 1.06
C GLY A 21 -20.61 61.12 1.86
N GLY A 22 -20.43 60.50 3.03
CA GLY A 22 -21.52 60.12 3.94
C GLY A 22 -21.04 59.19 5.07
N GLY A 23 -20.84 59.73 6.26
CA GLY A 23 -20.43 58.99 7.45
C GLY A 23 -21.45 59.07 8.60
N ALA A 24 -21.47 58.03 9.42
CA ALA A 24 -21.94 58.05 10.81
C ALA A 24 -21.24 56.89 11.54
N GLY A 25 -20.63 57.18 12.70
CA GLY A 25 -19.59 56.35 13.32
C GLY A 25 -20.01 55.40 14.44
N SER A 26 -19.05 54.58 14.85
CA SER A 26 -19.00 53.88 16.15
C SER A 26 -17.57 53.39 16.45
N SER A 27 -17.19 53.54 17.72
CA SER A 27 -15.98 53.26 18.52
C SER A 27 -14.79 52.42 17.98
N PRO A 28 -13.55 52.68 18.47
CA PRO A 28 -12.34 51.97 18.03
C PRO A 28 -12.29 50.53 18.57
N ALA A 29 -12.21 49.56 17.66
CA ALA A 29 -11.88 48.18 17.96
C ALA A 29 -10.40 48.06 18.34
N ALA A 30 -10.12 47.27 19.37
CA ALA A 30 -8.77 46.95 19.84
C ALA A 30 -7.93 46.32 18.71
N ASN A 31 -6.64 46.68 18.65
CA ASN A 31 -5.65 45.99 17.84
C ASN A 31 -5.73 44.48 18.11
N PRO A 32 -5.90 43.61 17.09
CA PRO A 32 -5.64 42.20 17.29
C PRO A 32 -4.13 42.07 17.51
N THR A 33 -3.76 41.71 18.73
CA THR A 33 -2.45 41.15 19.06
C THR A 33 -2.10 40.10 18.00
N THR A 34 -1.01 40.33 17.29
CA THR A 34 -0.38 39.35 16.41
C THR A 34 0.00 38.13 17.23
N THR A 35 -0.85 37.10 17.19
CA THR A 35 -0.48 35.76 17.66
C THR A 35 0.74 35.31 16.86
N PRO A 36 1.80 34.78 17.49
CA PRO A 36 2.97 34.31 16.77
C PRO A 36 2.58 33.28 15.71
N SER A 37 3.12 33.44 14.50
CA SER A 37 3.02 32.51 13.38
C SER A 37 3.09 31.06 13.85
N THR A 38 1.97 30.36 13.79
CA THR A 38 1.91 28.91 13.92
C THR A 38 2.82 28.30 12.84
N THR A 39 3.69 27.38 13.22
CA THR A 39 4.49 26.53 12.33
C THR A 39 3.72 26.20 11.06
N THR A 40 4.22 26.65 9.90
CA THR A 40 3.65 26.34 8.59
C THR A 40 3.58 24.82 8.42
N ALA A 41 2.38 24.27 8.30
CA ALA A 41 2.13 22.87 7.98
C ALA A 41 2.91 22.48 6.71
N ASN A 42 3.58 21.33 6.70
CA ASN A 42 4.32 20.86 5.52
C ASN A 42 3.41 20.16 4.51
N TYR A 43 2.24 19.71 4.95
CA TYR A 43 1.31 18.92 4.14
C TYR A 43 -0.05 19.57 4.04
N THR A 44 -0.65 19.47 2.86
CA THR A 44 -2.07 19.80 2.68
C THR A 44 -2.90 18.61 3.11
N VAL A 45 -3.83 18.83 4.05
CA VAL A 45 -4.80 17.81 4.47
C VAL A 45 -5.85 17.64 3.38
N PRO A 46 -6.14 16.41 2.92
CA PRO A 46 -7.21 16.17 1.95
C PRO A 46 -8.55 16.70 2.45
N SER A 47 -9.29 17.39 1.58
CA SER A 47 -10.65 17.84 1.91
C SER A 47 -11.54 16.65 2.26
N GLN A 48 -12.34 16.78 3.31
CA GLN A 48 -13.27 15.75 3.74
C GLN A 48 -14.39 15.59 2.69
N GLN A 49 -14.32 14.52 1.91
CA GLN A 49 -15.30 14.17 0.87
C GLN A 49 -15.73 12.71 1.05
N ALA A 50 -16.96 12.40 0.66
CA ALA A 50 -17.50 11.05 0.66
C ALA A 50 -18.50 10.87 -0.49
N LEU A 51 -18.69 9.61 -0.89
CA LEU A 51 -19.75 9.20 -1.80
C LEU A 51 -21.08 9.16 -1.05
N SER A 52 -22.11 9.80 -1.60
CA SER A 52 -23.51 9.64 -1.17
C SER A 52 -24.11 8.35 -1.73
N VAL A 53 -25.26 7.92 -1.18
CA VAL A 53 -26.00 6.76 -1.70
C VAL A 53 -26.33 6.93 -3.19
N ALA A 54 -26.78 8.12 -3.60
CA ALA A 54 -27.13 8.40 -4.98
C ALA A 54 -25.92 8.30 -5.93
N GLU A 55 -24.74 8.70 -5.46
CA GLU A 55 -23.49 8.59 -6.22
C GLU A 55 -23.04 7.12 -6.35
N VAL A 56 -23.15 6.33 -5.27
CA VAL A 56 -22.90 4.88 -5.35
C VAL A 56 -23.86 4.20 -6.32
N GLN A 57 -25.15 4.54 -6.25
CA GLN A 57 -26.17 4.05 -7.18
C GLN A 57 -25.88 4.45 -8.64
N LYS A 58 -25.38 5.65 -8.88
CA LYS A 58 -24.96 6.11 -10.21
C LYS A 58 -23.78 5.28 -10.74
N ILE A 59 -22.76 5.05 -9.92
CA ILE A 59 -21.60 4.22 -10.29
C ILE A 59 -22.06 2.82 -10.72
N LEU A 60 -22.94 2.17 -9.94
CA LEU A 60 -23.51 0.86 -10.29
C LEU A 60 -24.31 0.89 -11.60
N ALA A 61 -25.09 1.94 -11.84
CA ALA A 61 -25.88 2.05 -13.06
C ALA A 61 -24.99 2.20 -14.31
N GLN A 62 -23.92 3.00 -14.20
CA GLN A 62 -22.97 3.21 -15.29
C GLN A 62 -22.20 1.95 -15.65
N THR A 63 -21.70 1.22 -14.65
CA THR A 63 -21.03 -0.07 -14.88
C THR A 63 -22.00 -1.09 -15.49
N ALA A 64 -23.22 -1.22 -14.97
CA ALA A 64 -24.22 -2.14 -15.52
C ALA A 64 -24.60 -1.82 -16.97
N ALA A 65 -24.74 -0.53 -17.30
CA ALA A 65 -25.03 -0.11 -18.67
C ALA A 65 -23.91 -0.47 -19.65
N GLN A 66 -22.65 -0.30 -19.24
CA GLN A 66 -21.51 -0.74 -20.05
C GLN A 66 -21.45 -2.26 -20.17
N ALA A 67 -21.60 -2.99 -19.06
CA ALA A 67 -21.62 -4.44 -19.03
C ALA A 67 -22.72 -5.03 -19.94
N GLN A 68 -23.90 -4.41 -19.95
CA GLN A 68 -24.99 -4.78 -20.85
C GLN A 68 -24.63 -4.51 -22.32
N ALA A 69 -24.02 -3.36 -22.62
CA ALA A 69 -23.59 -3.02 -23.98
C ALA A 69 -22.50 -3.98 -24.50
N ASP A 70 -21.59 -4.41 -23.63
CA ASP A 70 -20.55 -5.39 -23.94
C ASP A 70 -21.08 -6.83 -24.05
N GLY A 71 -22.33 -7.08 -23.63
CA GLY A 71 -22.87 -8.44 -23.54
C GLY A 71 -22.15 -9.29 -22.49
N LYS A 72 -21.58 -8.66 -21.46
CA LYS A 72 -20.74 -9.25 -20.40
C LYS A 72 -21.31 -8.90 -19.03
N PRO A 73 -22.35 -9.60 -18.55
CA PRO A 73 -22.88 -9.38 -17.20
C PRO A 73 -21.77 -9.52 -16.15
N ALA A 74 -21.74 -8.60 -15.19
CA ALA A 74 -20.63 -8.47 -14.25
C ALA A 74 -21.07 -8.47 -12.78
N VAL A 75 -20.10 -8.76 -11.92
CA VAL A 75 -20.13 -8.42 -10.49
C VAL A 75 -19.39 -7.10 -10.31
N VAL A 76 -20.01 -6.16 -9.59
CA VAL A 76 -19.48 -4.81 -9.37
C VAL A 76 -19.43 -4.53 -7.87
N ALA A 77 -18.28 -4.08 -7.39
CA ALA A 77 -18.09 -3.60 -6.02
C ALA A 77 -17.70 -2.13 -6.00
N VAL A 78 -18.23 -1.39 -5.03
CA VAL A 78 -17.85 0.00 -4.76
C VAL A 78 -17.40 0.11 -3.30
N THR A 79 -16.24 0.71 -3.07
CA THR A 79 -15.68 0.96 -1.74
C THR A 79 -15.51 2.46 -1.49
N ASP A 80 -15.52 2.88 -0.23
CA ASP A 80 -15.01 4.21 0.13
C ASP A 80 -13.48 4.23 0.29
N ARG A 81 -12.93 5.41 0.56
CA ARG A 81 -11.49 5.64 0.68
C ARG A 81 -10.81 4.68 1.66
N VAL A 82 -11.46 4.34 2.77
CA VAL A 82 -10.89 3.47 3.82
C VAL A 82 -11.36 2.02 3.70
N GLY A 83 -11.92 1.65 2.55
CA GLY A 83 -12.23 0.27 2.15
C GLY A 83 -13.57 -0.25 2.65
N ASN A 84 -14.45 0.60 3.18
CA ASN A 84 -15.81 0.17 3.48
C ASN A 84 -16.51 -0.20 2.17
N VAL A 85 -17.00 -1.43 2.06
CA VAL A 85 -17.84 -1.82 0.93
C VAL A 85 -19.18 -1.09 1.04
N LEU A 86 -19.52 -0.32 0.01
CA LEU A 86 -20.70 0.55 -0.08
C LEU A 86 -21.84 -0.12 -0.85
N ALA A 87 -21.47 -0.93 -1.84
CA ALA A 87 -22.37 -1.79 -2.58
C ALA A 87 -21.61 -2.95 -3.22
N VAL A 88 -22.30 -4.08 -3.35
CA VAL A 88 -21.94 -5.18 -4.25
C VAL A 88 -23.18 -5.50 -5.06
N MET A 89 -23.06 -5.43 -6.38
CA MET A 89 -24.13 -5.75 -7.32
C MET A 89 -23.70 -6.95 -8.15
N ARG A 90 -24.59 -7.94 -8.26
CA ARG A 90 -24.43 -9.08 -9.17
C ARG A 90 -25.45 -8.96 -10.30
N MET A 91 -24.96 -8.80 -11.52
CA MET A 91 -25.83 -8.84 -12.70
C MET A 91 -26.31 -10.27 -12.99
N THR A 92 -27.51 -10.39 -13.54
CA THR A 92 -28.05 -11.67 -13.98
C THR A 92 -27.15 -12.28 -15.06
N GLY A 93 -26.63 -13.48 -14.81
CA GLY A 93 -25.71 -14.17 -15.73
C GLY A 93 -24.22 -13.85 -15.52
N ALA A 94 -23.86 -13.04 -14.53
CA ALA A 94 -22.46 -12.80 -14.19
C ALA A 94 -21.78 -14.08 -13.67
N PRO A 95 -20.46 -14.28 -13.90
CA PRO A 95 -19.74 -15.45 -13.43
C PRO A 95 -19.83 -15.59 -11.91
N ALA A 96 -20.00 -16.82 -11.42
CA ALA A 96 -20.04 -17.09 -9.98
C ALA A 96 -18.65 -16.97 -9.34
N ASN A 97 -17.63 -17.44 -10.04
CA ASN A 97 -16.25 -17.49 -9.58
C ASN A 97 -15.32 -16.81 -10.59
N ALA A 98 -14.12 -16.46 -10.11
CA ALA A 98 -12.97 -16.07 -10.89
C ALA A 98 -11.86 -17.14 -10.74
N HIS A 99 -11.28 -17.57 -11.86
CA HIS A 99 -10.16 -18.51 -11.85
C HIS A 99 -8.82 -17.80 -11.73
N ILE A 100 -7.96 -18.24 -10.80
CA ILE A 100 -6.58 -17.74 -10.69
C ILE A 100 -5.67 -18.59 -11.59
N PRO A 101 -4.87 -18.01 -12.49
CA PRO A 101 -4.00 -18.75 -13.39
C PRO A 101 -3.02 -19.70 -12.68
N GLU A 102 -2.71 -20.82 -13.35
CA GLU A 102 -1.65 -21.74 -12.93
C GLU A 102 -0.24 -21.14 -13.11
N ALA A 103 0.77 -21.87 -12.61
CA ALA A 103 2.15 -21.55 -12.88
C ALA A 103 2.52 -21.74 -14.38
N PRO A 104 3.64 -21.15 -14.85
CA PRO A 104 4.14 -21.37 -16.21
C PRO A 104 4.36 -22.86 -16.59
N ASP A 105 4.71 -23.72 -15.63
CA ASP A 105 4.85 -25.17 -15.83
C ASP A 105 3.53 -25.96 -15.70
N GLY A 106 2.40 -25.27 -15.51
CA GLY A 106 1.07 -25.86 -15.30
C GLY A 106 0.84 -26.41 -13.90
N SER A 107 1.82 -26.31 -12.98
CA SER A 107 1.63 -26.70 -11.59
C SER A 107 0.78 -25.69 -10.82
N ARG A 108 0.28 -26.13 -9.66
CA ARG A 108 -0.56 -25.33 -8.76
C ARG A 108 0.10 -25.28 -7.40
N GLN A 109 0.54 -24.09 -6.99
CA GLN A 109 1.12 -23.83 -5.69
C GLN A 109 0.55 -22.54 -5.09
N ASP A 110 0.50 -22.47 -3.77
CA ASP A 110 -0.12 -21.37 -3.03
C ASP A 110 -1.56 -21.11 -3.50
N VAL A 111 -1.86 -19.91 -4.02
CA VAL A 111 -3.23 -19.59 -4.50
C VAL A 111 -3.42 -19.80 -6.01
N GLN A 112 -2.41 -20.31 -6.73
CA GLN A 112 -2.51 -20.61 -8.16
C GLN A 112 -3.53 -21.72 -8.46
N GLY A 113 -4.26 -21.59 -9.57
CA GLY A 113 -5.21 -22.59 -10.03
C GLY A 113 -6.44 -22.77 -9.13
N LEU A 114 -6.66 -21.85 -8.18
CA LEU A 114 -7.84 -21.83 -7.32
C LEU A 114 -8.95 -20.99 -7.94
N ASP A 115 -10.20 -21.39 -7.68
CA ASP A 115 -11.37 -20.55 -7.96
C ASP A 115 -11.73 -19.75 -6.72
N VAL A 116 -11.95 -18.45 -6.90
CA VAL A 116 -12.39 -17.52 -5.84
C VAL A 116 -13.75 -16.93 -6.18
N PRO A 117 -14.59 -16.54 -5.20
CA PRO A 117 -15.87 -15.90 -5.48
C PRO A 117 -15.70 -14.61 -6.27
N ALA A 118 -16.59 -14.38 -7.24
CA ALA A 118 -16.49 -13.20 -8.09
C ALA A 118 -16.61 -11.87 -7.32
N GLU A 119 -17.40 -11.85 -6.26
CA GLU A 119 -17.55 -10.72 -5.35
C GLU A 119 -16.28 -10.44 -4.57
N ALA A 120 -15.55 -11.50 -4.16
CA ALA A 120 -14.28 -11.36 -3.47
C ALA A 120 -13.24 -10.69 -4.39
N ALA A 121 -13.20 -11.11 -5.66
CA ALA A 121 -12.35 -10.52 -6.68
C ALA A 121 -12.73 -9.06 -6.99
N ALA A 122 -14.02 -8.75 -7.20
CA ALA A 122 -14.50 -7.40 -7.45
C ALA A 122 -14.19 -6.45 -6.27
N ILE A 123 -14.37 -6.90 -5.02
CA ILE A 123 -14.01 -6.11 -3.84
C ILE A 123 -12.48 -5.88 -3.80
N ALA A 124 -11.67 -6.90 -4.06
CA ALA A 124 -10.21 -6.75 -4.08
C ALA A 124 -9.73 -5.73 -5.14
N LYS A 125 -10.33 -5.75 -6.34
CA LYS A 125 -10.09 -4.74 -7.39
C LYS A 125 -10.50 -3.32 -6.93
N ALA A 126 -11.67 -3.17 -6.31
CA ALA A 126 -12.15 -1.88 -5.80
C ALA A 126 -11.24 -1.31 -4.70
N VAL A 127 -10.86 -2.15 -3.73
CA VAL A 127 -9.90 -1.77 -2.66
C VAL A 127 -8.56 -1.37 -3.24
N THR A 128 -8.08 -2.08 -4.26
CA THR A 128 -6.80 -1.76 -4.92
C THR A 128 -6.79 -0.35 -5.51
N GLY A 129 -7.82 0.01 -6.28
CA GLY A 129 -7.97 1.36 -6.80
C GLY A 129 -8.03 2.41 -5.68
N ALA A 130 -8.82 2.14 -4.64
CA ALA A 130 -8.97 3.04 -3.50
C ALA A 130 -7.66 3.24 -2.70
N TYR A 131 -6.84 2.19 -2.55
CA TYR A 131 -5.72 2.17 -1.59
C TYR A 131 -4.37 2.54 -2.18
N LEU A 132 -4.13 2.27 -3.47
CA LEU A 132 -2.89 2.66 -4.16
C LEU A 132 -2.87 4.14 -4.56
N SER A 133 -4.02 4.81 -4.50
CA SER A 133 -4.19 6.20 -4.91
C SER A 133 -4.13 7.20 -3.75
N SER A 134 -3.80 8.45 -4.08
CA SER A 134 -3.71 9.63 -3.21
C SER A 134 -4.02 10.92 -3.98
N GLY A 135 -3.93 12.08 -3.33
CA GLY A 135 -3.98 13.37 -4.01
C GLY A 135 -2.77 13.66 -4.92
N GLY A 136 -1.68 12.89 -4.83
CA GLY A 136 -0.48 13.05 -5.66
C GLY A 136 -0.29 11.97 -6.72
N ASN A 137 -1.03 10.86 -6.66
CA ASN A 137 -0.93 9.76 -7.63
C ASN A 137 -2.26 9.00 -7.72
N ALA A 138 -2.65 8.60 -8.93
CA ALA A 138 -3.83 7.77 -9.17
C ALA A 138 -3.43 6.49 -9.90
N PHE A 139 -3.50 5.37 -9.20
CA PHE A 139 -3.11 4.04 -9.68
C PHE A 139 -4.33 3.13 -9.71
N SER A 140 -4.47 2.39 -10.82
CA SER A 140 -5.50 1.36 -11.01
C SER A 140 -4.93 -0.03 -10.68
N SER A 141 -5.75 -1.07 -10.74
CA SER A 141 -5.25 -2.45 -10.70
C SER A 141 -4.39 -2.81 -11.91
N ARG A 142 -4.52 -2.13 -13.07
CA ARG A 142 -3.56 -2.26 -14.18
C ARG A 142 -2.19 -1.69 -13.82
N THR A 143 -2.15 -0.56 -13.11
CA THR A 143 -0.87 -0.06 -12.57
C THR A 143 -0.27 -1.08 -11.61
N ALA A 144 -1.10 -1.68 -10.74
CA ALA A 144 -0.67 -2.73 -9.83
C ALA A 144 -0.12 -3.95 -10.58
N SER A 145 -0.80 -4.41 -11.66
CA SER A 145 -0.35 -5.49 -12.55
C SER A 145 1.10 -5.28 -12.98
N MET A 146 1.42 -4.07 -13.41
CA MET A 146 2.72 -3.74 -13.98
C MET A 146 3.86 -3.82 -12.94
N ILE A 147 3.62 -3.37 -11.72
CA ILE A 147 4.68 -3.12 -10.72
C ILE A 147 4.95 -4.30 -9.77
N VAL A 148 4.26 -5.43 -9.94
CA VAL A 148 4.39 -6.62 -9.06
C VAL A 148 5.11 -7.80 -9.70
N GLN A 149 5.48 -7.69 -10.98
CA GLN A 149 5.99 -8.80 -11.78
C GLN A 149 7.49 -9.03 -11.62
N GLN A 150 7.95 -10.19 -12.10
CA GLN A 150 9.35 -10.62 -12.07
C GLN A 150 10.28 -9.80 -12.98
N HIS A 151 9.71 -9.04 -13.91
CA HIS A 151 10.42 -8.08 -14.76
C HIS A 151 9.63 -6.78 -14.82
N PHE A 152 10.33 -5.66 -14.89
CA PHE A 152 9.76 -4.33 -14.95
C PHE A 152 10.44 -3.48 -16.04
N PRO A 153 9.68 -2.90 -16.98
CA PRO A 153 8.27 -3.21 -17.23
C PRO A 153 8.08 -4.68 -17.65
N PRO A 154 6.90 -5.29 -17.43
CA PRO A 154 6.64 -6.65 -17.86
C PRO A 154 6.40 -6.69 -19.37
N ALA A 155 7.31 -7.33 -20.11
CA ALA A 155 7.20 -7.56 -21.55
C ALA A 155 8.16 -8.68 -22.00
N PRO A 156 7.91 -9.32 -23.16
CA PRO A 156 8.86 -10.29 -23.74
C PRO A 156 10.26 -9.70 -24.01
N THR A 157 10.35 -8.41 -24.31
CA THR A 157 11.61 -7.71 -24.67
C THR A 157 12.39 -7.19 -23.47
N THR A 158 11.83 -7.25 -22.26
CA THR A 158 12.42 -6.73 -21.02
C THR A 158 12.83 -7.85 -20.07
N ALA A 159 12.81 -9.11 -20.53
CA ALA A 159 13.39 -10.23 -19.82
C ALA A 159 14.86 -9.94 -19.49
N GLY A 160 15.22 -9.97 -18.21
CA GLY A 160 16.55 -9.56 -17.73
C GLY A 160 16.63 -8.11 -17.23
N LEU A 161 15.50 -7.41 -17.12
CA LEU A 161 15.38 -6.25 -16.24
C LEU A 161 14.92 -6.68 -14.85
N GLU A 162 15.15 -5.81 -13.88
CA GLU A 162 14.77 -5.97 -12.48
C GLU A 162 13.28 -6.27 -12.30
N SER A 163 12.94 -6.89 -11.17
CA SER A 163 11.56 -7.10 -10.78
C SER A 163 10.84 -5.78 -10.47
N GLY A 164 9.52 -5.78 -10.58
CA GLY A 164 8.67 -4.64 -10.22
C GLY A 164 8.92 -4.12 -8.81
N PRO A 165 8.81 -2.80 -8.59
CA PRO A 165 9.18 -2.17 -7.33
C PRO A 165 8.33 -2.64 -6.15
N LEU A 166 7.07 -3.04 -6.39
CA LEU A 166 6.13 -3.53 -5.37
C LEU A 166 5.87 -5.04 -5.48
N PHE A 167 6.83 -5.80 -6.00
CA PHE A 167 6.79 -7.26 -6.06
C PHE A 167 6.27 -7.91 -4.77
N GLY A 168 5.16 -8.65 -4.86
CA GLY A 168 4.53 -9.31 -3.72
C GLY A 168 3.61 -8.44 -2.87
N VAL A 169 3.29 -7.20 -3.28
CA VAL A 169 2.34 -6.33 -2.54
C VAL A 169 0.92 -6.90 -2.50
N GLN A 170 0.56 -7.85 -3.38
CA GLN A 170 -0.75 -8.50 -3.35
C GLN A 170 -1.01 -9.21 -2.01
N PHE A 171 0.04 -9.72 -1.36
CA PHE A 171 -0.04 -10.34 -0.04
C PHE A 171 0.00 -9.32 1.10
N SER A 172 -0.74 -8.22 0.95
CA SER A 172 -0.97 -7.19 1.96
C SER A 172 -2.45 -6.84 2.03
N GLN A 173 -2.87 -6.10 3.07
CA GLN A 173 -4.28 -5.83 3.36
C GLN A 173 -5.12 -7.10 3.46
N LEU A 174 -4.48 -8.14 3.99
CA LEU A 174 -5.00 -9.51 4.03
C LEU A 174 -6.18 -9.62 4.98
N PRO A 175 -7.10 -10.57 4.75
CA PRO A 175 -8.31 -10.72 5.56
C PRO A 175 -8.06 -11.13 7.01
N CYS A 176 -6.88 -11.72 7.25
CA CYS A 176 -6.37 -12.17 8.53
C CYS A 176 -5.54 -11.12 9.28
N SER A 177 -5.22 -9.97 8.67
CA SER A 177 -4.36 -8.95 9.29
C SER A 177 -4.93 -8.51 10.64
N ASP A 178 -4.08 -8.39 11.66
CA ASP A 178 -4.43 -7.86 12.97
C ASP A 178 -4.57 -6.33 12.96
N LEU A 179 -4.05 -5.67 11.93
CA LEU A 179 -4.19 -4.24 11.71
C LEU A 179 -5.46 -3.89 10.94
N ALA A 180 -5.87 -4.69 9.97
CA ALA A 180 -7.03 -4.37 9.14
C ALA A 180 -8.33 -4.49 9.95
N ALA A 181 -9.18 -3.47 9.89
CA ALA A 181 -10.49 -3.51 10.52
C ALA A 181 -11.40 -4.48 9.75
N ARG A 182 -12.21 -5.25 10.49
CA ARG A 182 -13.22 -6.13 9.91
C ARG A 182 -14.53 -5.36 9.74
N PHE A 183 -15.41 -5.86 8.87
CA PHE A 183 -16.76 -5.34 8.77
C PHE A 183 -17.54 -5.63 10.05
N ALA A 184 -18.30 -4.64 10.52
CA ALA A 184 -19.32 -4.80 11.53
C ALA A 184 -20.59 -4.09 11.02
N VAL A 185 -21.77 -4.64 11.34
CA VAL A 185 -23.05 -4.04 10.93
C VAL A 185 -23.32 -2.74 11.70
N SER A 186 -22.78 -2.62 12.92
CA SER A 186 -22.96 -1.46 13.79
C SER A 186 -21.75 -1.27 14.71
N GLY A 187 -21.72 -0.15 15.44
CA GLY A 187 -20.62 0.22 16.33
C GLY A 187 -19.46 0.94 15.62
N ALA A 188 -18.41 1.28 16.36
CA ALA A 188 -17.26 2.00 15.82
C ALA A 188 -16.56 1.23 14.69
N ASP A 189 -16.47 -0.09 14.83
CA ASP A 189 -15.95 -1.01 13.81
C ASP A 189 -16.77 -1.01 12.51
N ALA A 190 -17.96 -0.41 12.44
CA ALA A 190 -18.78 -0.43 11.23
C ALA A 190 -18.17 0.36 10.06
N LEU A 191 -17.42 1.42 10.37
CA LEU A 191 -16.93 2.39 9.38
C LEU A 191 -15.43 2.69 9.47
N ILE A 192 -14.76 2.42 10.59
CA ILE A 192 -13.32 2.67 10.68
C ILE A 192 -12.52 1.76 9.75
N GLY A 193 -11.50 2.31 9.10
CA GLY A 193 -10.54 1.57 8.30
C GLY A 193 -9.09 1.63 8.82
N PRO A 194 -8.12 1.18 8.01
CA PRO A 194 -8.35 0.52 6.72
C PRO A 194 -9.11 -0.80 6.91
N LYS A 195 -10.10 -1.05 6.05
CA LYS A 195 -10.77 -2.35 5.95
C LYS A 195 -9.88 -3.35 5.23
N ARG A 196 -9.99 -4.62 5.63
CA ARG A 196 -9.37 -5.74 4.94
C ARG A 196 -9.90 -5.92 3.51
N SER A 197 -9.08 -6.51 2.64
CA SER A 197 -9.49 -7.04 1.35
C SER A 197 -9.70 -8.56 1.42
N PRO A 198 -10.69 -9.15 0.71
CA PRO A 198 -10.91 -10.59 0.70
C PRO A 198 -9.72 -11.42 0.21
N LEU A 199 -8.98 -10.89 -0.79
CA LEU A 199 -7.90 -11.62 -1.48
C LEU A 199 -6.55 -10.89 -1.40
N GLY A 200 -6.46 -9.83 -0.59
CA GLY A 200 -5.34 -8.88 -0.64
C GLY A 200 -5.48 -7.87 -1.78
N LEU A 201 -4.38 -7.28 -2.26
CA LEU A 201 -4.43 -6.35 -3.40
C LEU A 201 -4.44 -7.11 -4.72
N SER A 202 -5.09 -6.53 -5.73
CA SER A 202 -5.30 -7.13 -7.03
C SER A 202 -4.28 -6.64 -8.06
N ALA A 203 -3.74 -7.57 -8.83
CA ALA A 203 -2.98 -7.29 -10.05
C ALA A 203 -3.86 -7.37 -11.31
N ASP A 204 -5.13 -7.70 -11.16
CA ASP A 204 -6.03 -7.98 -12.27
C ASP A 204 -6.75 -6.71 -12.71
N PRO A 205 -6.69 -6.30 -14.00
CA PRO A 205 -7.39 -5.12 -14.50
C PRO A 205 -8.89 -5.10 -14.14
N GLY A 206 -9.47 -3.90 -14.00
CA GLY A 206 -10.87 -3.74 -13.55
C GLY A 206 -11.07 -3.06 -12.19
N GLY A 207 -10.01 -2.53 -11.58
CA GLY A 207 -10.08 -1.71 -10.35
C GLY A 207 -9.62 -0.28 -10.59
N PHE A 208 -10.49 0.71 -10.36
CA PHE A 208 -10.17 2.14 -10.50
C PHE A 208 -10.41 2.94 -9.23
N PRO A 209 -9.58 3.96 -8.95
CA PRO A 209 -9.91 4.94 -7.93
C PRO A 209 -11.07 5.84 -8.36
N LEU A 210 -11.87 6.26 -7.39
CA LEU A 210 -12.95 7.24 -7.57
C LEU A 210 -12.56 8.56 -6.90
N TYR A 211 -12.68 9.65 -7.64
CA TYR A 211 -12.35 10.99 -7.18
C TYR A 211 -13.58 11.90 -7.17
N LYS A 212 -13.65 12.80 -6.20
CA LYS A 212 -14.66 13.84 -6.10
C LYS A 212 -13.98 15.15 -5.75
N ASN A 213 -14.18 16.17 -6.58
CA ASN A 213 -13.52 17.48 -6.41
C ASN A 213 -11.99 17.35 -6.26
N GLY A 214 -11.37 16.45 -7.03
CA GLY A 214 -9.92 16.19 -6.98
C GLY A 214 -9.42 15.38 -5.79
N VAL A 215 -10.31 14.92 -4.87
CA VAL A 215 -9.94 14.08 -3.72
C VAL A 215 -10.38 12.65 -3.96
N VAL A 216 -9.51 11.68 -3.66
CA VAL A 216 -9.87 10.25 -3.71
C VAL A 216 -10.91 9.93 -2.62
N VAL A 217 -12.06 9.40 -3.04
CA VAL A 217 -13.21 9.08 -2.17
C VAL A 217 -13.51 7.59 -2.08
N GLY A 218 -12.85 6.77 -2.91
CA GLY A 218 -13.10 5.33 -2.93
C GLY A 218 -12.53 4.63 -4.15
N GLY A 219 -13.11 3.48 -4.48
CA GLY A 219 -12.76 2.71 -5.65
C GLY A 219 -13.95 1.91 -6.19
N VAL A 220 -13.87 1.57 -7.47
CA VAL A 220 -14.79 0.65 -8.15
C VAL A 220 -14.00 -0.55 -8.65
N GLY A 221 -14.57 -1.74 -8.53
CA GLY A 221 -13.97 -2.99 -8.96
C GLY A 221 -14.99 -3.85 -9.69
N VAL A 222 -14.58 -4.48 -10.79
CA VAL A 222 -15.47 -5.27 -11.65
C VAL A 222 -14.86 -6.63 -11.94
N LEU A 223 -15.71 -7.67 -11.89
CA LEU A 223 -15.41 -8.97 -12.47
C LEU A 223 -16.51 -9.42 -13.42
N SER A 224 -16.18 -9.68 -14.68
CA SER A 224 -17.12 -10.06 -15.75
C SER A 224 -16.66 -11.25 -16.58
N ASP A 225 -15.34 -11.48 -16.68
CA ASP A 225 -14.77 -12.51 -17.55
C ASP A 225 -14.52 -13.86 -16.85
N GLY A 226 -14.61 -13.91 -15.53
CA GLY A 226 -14.41 -15.13 -14.73
C GLY A 226 -12.94 -15.46 -14.48
N THR A 227 -12.02 -14.50 -14.61
CA THR A 227 -10.58 -14.69 -14.37
C THR A 227 -10.07 -13.67 -13.36
N TYR A 228 -9.16 -14.07 -12.47
CA TYR A 228 -8.44 -13.16 -11.57
C TYR A 228 -6.94 -13.26 -11.84
N SER A 229 -6.46 -12.44 -12.78
CA SER A 229 -5.15 -12.57 -13.41
C SER A 229 -4.27 -11.31 -13.29
N LEU A 230 -3.39 -11.12 -14.27
CA LEU A 230 -2.52 -9.97 -14.45
C LEU A 230 -2.21 -9.84 -15.95
N ASP A 231 -1.87 -8.63 -16.38
CA ASP A 231 -1.36 -8.31 -17.72
C ASP A 231 0.18 -8.47 -17.73
N PRO A 232 0.75 -9.48 -18.41
CA PRO A 232 2.19 -9.72 -18.45
C PRO A 232 2.93 -8.96 -19.57
N ASN A 233 2.25 -8.10 -20.34
CA ASN A 233 2.83 -7.45 -21.51
C ASN A 233 2.40 -5.98 -21.64
N VAL A 234 3.35 -5.06 -21.48
CA VAL A 234 3.06 -3.63 -21.66
C VAL A 234 3.17 -3.13 -23.11
N LEU A 235 3.49 -4.00 -24.06
CA LEU A 235 3.74 -3.60 -25.46
C LEU A 235 2.47 -3.55 -26.33
N ASP A 236 1.39 -4.16 -25.88
CA ASP A 236 0.08 -4.17 -26.51
C ASP A 236 -0.94 -3.35 -25.70
N VAL A 237 -2.14 -3.19 -26.27
CA VAL A 237 -3.28 -2.56 -25.61
C VAL A 237 -4.37 -3.61 -25.51
N ASP A 238 -4.71 -4.00 -24.28
CA ASP A 238 -5.68 -5.05 -24.03
C ASP A 238 -7.11 -4.56 -24.25
N SER A 239 -7.94 -5.43 -24.82
CA SER A 239 -9.39 -5.25 -24.77
C SER A 239 -9.98 -6.04 -23.59
N ASP A 240 -9.74 -5.55 -22.39
CA ASP A 240 -10.24 -6.13 -21.14
C ASP A 240 -11.67 -5.65 -20.81
N ALA A 241 -12.60 -6.58 -20.58
CA ALA A 241 -13.99 -6.27 -20.29
C ALA A 241 -14.17 -5.72 -18.87
N ASP A 242 -13.48 -6.29 -17.88
CA ASP A 242 -13.53 -5.85 -16.49
C ASP A 242 -13.05 -4.40 -16.37
N GLU A 243 -11.95 -4.08 -17.05
CA GLU A 243 -11.38 -2.74 -17.11
C GLU A 243 -12.33 -1.73 -17.76
N ARG A 244 -12.87 -2.03 -18.96
CA ARG A 244 -13.76 -1.10 -19.66
C ARG A 244 -15.07 -0.87 -18.89
N ILE A 245 -15.64 -1.93 -18.29
CA ILE A 245 -16.85 -1.82 -17.47
C ILE A 245 -16.56 -1.02 -16.19
N ALA A 246 -15.42 -1.24 -15.53
CA ALA A 246 -15.03 -0.48 -14.35
C ALA A 246 -14.78 1.00 -14.69
N LEU A 247 -14.15 1.28 -15.84
CA LEU A 247 -13.91 2.65 -16.32
C LEU A 247 -15.22 3.42 -16.49
N ALA A 248 -16.29 2.78 -16.97
CA ALA A 248 -17.62 3.40 -17.06
C ALA A 248 -18.14 3.88 -15.70
N GLY A 249 -17.88 3.12 -14.63
CA GLY A 249 -18.23 3.48 -13.25
C GLY A 249 -17.50 4.72 -12.72
N THR A 250 -16.42 5.14 -13.39
CA THR A 250 -15.67 6.35 -13.01
C THR A 250 -16.23 7.64 -13.63
N VAL A 251 -17.24 7.58 -14.51
CA VAL A 251 -17.74 8.76 -15.22
C VAL A 251 -18.42 9.76 -14.27
N GLY A 252 -17.83 10.94 -14.13
CA GLY A 252 -18.15 11.95 -13.12
C GLY A 252 -17.42 11.78 -11.78
N PHE A 253 -16.51 10.81 -11.69
CA PHE A 253 -15.63 10.52 -10.56
C PHE A 253 -14.18 10.26 -11.01
N GLU A 254 -13.77 10.84 -12.13
CA GLU A 254 -12.52 10.54 -12.78
C GLU A 254 -11.32 11.03 -11.97
N ALA A 255 -10.25 10.23 -11.93
CA ALA A 255 -8.97 10.69 -11.43
C ALA A 255 -8.46 11.90 -12.23
N PRO A 256 -7.91 12.95 -11.58
CA PRO A 256 -7.29 14.07 -12.27
C PRO A 256 -6.19 13.57 -13.21
N THR A 257 -6.25 13.97 -14.48
CA THR A 257 -5.35 13.46 -15.53
C THR A 257 -3.88 13.77 -15.27
N THR A 258 -3.57 14.78 -14.46
CA THR A 258 -2.21 15.19 -14.10
C THR A 258 -1.53 14.28 -13.08
N ILE A 259 -2.28 13.45 -12.37
CA ILE A 259 -1.75 12.54 -11.34
C ILE A 259 -1.94 11.06 -11.68
N ARG A 260 -2.53 10.75 -12.83
CA ARG A 260 -2.70 9.35 -13.28
C ARG A 260 -1.35 8.68 -13.52
N ALA A 261 -1.34 7.36 -13.42
CA ALA A 261 -0.13 6.55 -13.58
C ALA A 261 0.63 6.86 -14.88
N ASP A 262 -0.06 7.17 -15.98
CA ASP A 262 0.55 7.55 -17.26
C ASP A 262 1.27 8.91 -17.25
N LYS A 263 1.31 9.60 -16.10
CA LYS A 263 2.12 10.79 -15.85
C LYS A 263 3.27 10.54 -14.88
N ILE A 264 3.47 9.31 -14.45
CA ILE A 264 4.47 8.92 -13.46
C ILE A 264 5.45 7.92 -14.09
N TYR A 265 6.74 8.15 -13.82
CA TYR A 265 7.83 7.31 -14.31
C TYR A 265 8.53 6.66 -13.12
N VAL A 266 8.83 5.37 -13.26
CA VAL A 266 9.67 4.60 -12.33
C VAL A 266 10.78 3.97 -13.14
N ASP A 267 12.03 4.21 -12.77
CA ASP A 267 13.21 3.71 -13.50
C ASP A 267 13.17 4.01 -15.01
N GLY A 268 12.69 5.20 -15.36
CA GLY A 268 12.54 5.64 -16.76
C GLY A 268 11.33 5.05 -17.50
N THR A 269 10.58 4.16 -16.86
CA THR A 269 9.40 3.49 -17.41
C THR A 269 8.12 4.23 -17.03
N GLN A 270 7.31 4.59 -18.04
CA GLN A 270 6.00 5.20 -17.84
C GLN A 270 5.02 4.15 -17.31
N LEU A 271 4.30 4.43 -16.23
CA LEU A 271 3.31 3.50 -15.69
C LEU A 271 2.00 3.51 -16.50
N ARG A 272 1.30 2.37 -16.53
CA ARG A 272 -0.02 2.26 -17.18
C ARG A 272 -1.15 2.58 -16.21
N TYR A 273 -2.05 3.49 -16.61
CA TYR A 273 -3.28 3.77 -15.86
C TYR A 273 -4.44 2.91 -16.35
N SER A 274 -4.64 2.84 -17.66
CA SER A 274 -5.68 2.01 -18.28
C SER A 274 -5.38 1.74 -19.75
N ASP A 275 -5.89 0.63 -20.27
CA ASP A 275 -5.92 0.34 -21.71
C ASP A 275 -7.26 0.66 -22.34
N ALA A 276 -8.32 0.60 -21.53
CA ALA A 276 -9.62 1.13 -21.90
C ALA A 276 -9.59 2.67 -21.98
N ASP A 277 -10.30 3.22 -22.96
CA ASP A 277 -10.45 4.66 -23.17
C ASP A 277 -11.92 5.09 -23.05
N TYR A 278 -12.17 6.30 -22.53
CA TYR A 278 -13.53 6.82 -22.36
C TYR A 278 -14.31 6.93 -23.68
N THR A 279 -13.63 7.05 -24.82
CA THR A 279 -14.25 7.05 -26.15
C THR A 279 -14.80 5.68 -26.58
N GLN A 280 -14.36 4.60 -25.91
CA GLN A 280 -14.83 3.23 -26.15
C GLN A 280 -16.09 2.90 -25.32
N LEU A 281 -16.52 3.80 -24.43
CA LEU A 281 -17.70 3.60 -23.60
C LEU A 281 -18.99 3.75 -24.41
N ALA A 282 -19.99 2.94 -24.07
CA ALA A 282 -21.28 2.98 -24.70
C ALA A 282 -22.00 4.30 -24.39
N GLY A 283 -22.68 4.88 -25.39
CA GLY A 283 -23.45 6.12 -25.21
C GLY A 283 -24.57 6.01 -24.17
N THR A 284 -25.00 4.79 -23.83
CA THR A 284 -26.00 4.50 -22.79
C THR A 284 -25.50 4.78 -21.38
N VAL A 285 -24.17 4.81 -21.14
CA VAL A 285 -23.58 5.05 -19.81
C VAL A 285 -24.03 6.39 -19.21
N ALA A 286 -24.08 7.45 -20.02
CA ALA A 286 -24.46 8.79 -19.54
C ALA A 286 -25.93 8.89 -19.09
N ALA A 287 -26.82 8.06 -19.66
CA ALA A 287 -28.24 8.05 -19.38
C ALA A 287 -28.65 6.95 -18.37
N ALA A 288 -27.70 6.16 -17.88
CA ALA A 288 -27.96 5.04 -16.98
C ALA A 288 -28.53 5.53 -15.64
N THR A 289 -29.55 4.84 -15.13
CA THR A 289 -30.17 5.14 -13.84
C THR A 289 -30.33 3.88 -13.00
N TYR A 290 -30.16 4.02 -11.69
CA TYR A 290 -30.25 2.89 -10.77
C TYR A 290 -31.62 2.20 -10.80
N ALA A 291 -32.70 2.96 -10.96
CA ALA A 291 -34.06 2.41 -11.08
C ALA A 291 -34.28 1.56 -12.34
N ALA A 292 -33.56 1.85 -13.43
CA ALA A 292 -33.56 1.04 -14.63
C ALA A 292 -32.62 -0.18 -14.52
N THR A 293 -31.59 -0.10 -13.66
CA THR A 293 -30.62 -1.18 -13.43
C THR A 293 -31.14 -2.24 -12.47
N ILE A 294 -31.70 -1.84 -11.32
CA ILE A 294 -32.18 -2.77 -10.28
C ILE A 294 -33.71 -2.69 -10.19
N PRO A 295 -34.45 -3.81 -10.34
CA PRO A 295 -33.97 -5.20 -10.39
C PRO A 295 -33.72 -5.75 -11.81
N ALA A 296 -33.82 -4.94 -12.86
CA ALA A 296 -33.91 -5.44 -14.24
C ALA A 296 -32.63 -6.16 -14.74
N LEU A 297 -31.44 -5.68 -14.36
CA LEU A 297 -30.15 -6.20 -14.81
C LEU A 297 -29.44 -7.03 -13.73
N GLY A 298 -29.88 -6.97 -12.48
CA GLY A 298 -29.21 -7.63 -11.37
C GLY A 298 -29.80 -7.29 -10.00
N VAL A 299 -29.08 -7.71 -8.96
CA VAL A 299 -29.47 -7.53 -7.55
C VAL A 299 -28.31 -7.00 -6.71
N ILE A 300 -28.63 -6.37 -5.58
CA ILE A 300 -27.64 -6.05 -4.53
C ILE A 300 -27.47 -7.29 -3.66
N GLU A 301 -26.23 -7.69 -3.43
CA GLU A 301 -25.89 -8.92 -2.73
C GLU A 301 -25.19 -8.63 -1.40
N ALA A 302 -25.58 -9.35 -0.33
CA ALA A 302 -24.88 -9.29 0.94
C ALA A 302 -23.67 -10.22 0.90
N ILE A 303 -22.51 -9.73 1.38
CA ILE A 303 -21.26 -10.48 1.38
C ILE A 303 -20.80 -10.68 2.81
N THR A 304 -20.75 -11.95 3.24
CA THR A 304 -20.37 -12.35 4.58
C THR A 304 -19.03 -11.72 4.99
N GLY A 305 -19.04 -10.93 6.06
CA GLY A 305 -17.85 -10.27 6.58
C GLY A 305 -17.38 -9.02 5.82
N TYR A 306 -18.18 -8.51 4.88
CA TYR A 306 -17.85 -7.31 4.07
C TYR A 306 -19.01 -6.34 3.88
N PHE A 307 -20.23 -6.83 3.66
CA PHE A 307 -21.35 -5.98 3.26
C PHE A 307 -22.72 -6.59 3.60
N ALA A 308 -23.65 -5.79 4.15
CA ALA A 308 -24.96 -6.27 4.60
C ALA A 308 -26.05 -6.31 3.51
N GLY A 309 -25.73 -6.01 2.25
CA GLY A 309 -26.70 -6.09 1.14
C GLY A 309 -27.60 -4.85 0.99
N THR A 310 -27.24 -3.71 1.58
CA THR A 310 -27.96 -2.44 1.40
C THR A 310 -27.00 -1.35 1.00
N VAL A 311 -27.26 -0.69 -0.14
CA VAL A 311 -26.41 0.41 -0.64
C VAL A 311 -26.31 1.50 0.42
N ARG A 312 -25.08 1.95 0.72
CA ARG A 312 -24.81 2.93 1.76
C ARG A 312 -23.87 4.03 1.28
N ALA A 313 -23.90 5.17 1.96
CA ALA A 313 -22.93 6.24 1.76
C ALA A 313 -21.55 5.85 2.32
N GLY A 314 -20.50 6.44 1.75
CA GLY A 314 -19.14 6.31 2.25
C GLY A 314 -18.86 7.22 3.44
N THR A 315 -17.70 7.00 4.06
CA THR A 315 -17.24 7.80 5.19
C THR A 315 -16.21 8.83 4.74
N ALA A 316 -16.32 10.06 5.25
CA ALA A 316 -15.37 11.10 4.92
C ALA A 316 -14.00 10.81 5.53
N TYR A 317 -12.98 10.66 4.67
CA TYR A 317 -11.60 10.44 5.08
C TYR A 317 -11.05 11.61 5.92
N GLY A 318 -10.14 11.31 6.85
CA GLY A 318 -9.53 12.31 7.71
C GLY A 318 -10.39 12.67 8.93
N THR A 319 -11.42 11.86 9.21
CA THR A 319 -12.32 12.01 10.35
C THR A 319 -12.20 10.82 11.30
N GLU A 320 -12.63 11.02 12.55
CA GLU A 320 -12.75 9.95 13.54
C GLU A 320 -13.57 8.77 13.00
N ALA A 321 -14.69 9.06 12.30
CA ALA A 321 -15.57 8.04 11.73
C ALA A 321 -14.86 7.16 10.68
N SER A 322 -13.90 7.71 9.92
CA SER A 322 -13.10 6.94 8.96
C SER A 322 -12.03 6.06 9.61
N GLY A 323 -11.76 6.25 10.90
CA GLY A 323 -10.67 5.59 11.61
C GLY A 323 -9.30 6.12 11.25
N ILE A 324 -9.21 7.25 10.53
CA ILE A 324 -7.95 7.89 10.16
C ILE A 324 -8.14 9.40 10.35
N ARG A 325 -7.37 10.01 11.27
CA ARG A 325 -7.51 11.43 11.60
C ARG A 325 -6.17 12.06 11.94
N ALA A 326 -6.16 13.39 12.02
CA ALA A 326 -5.04 14.13 12.59
C ALA A 326 -4.76 13.69 14.03
N ALA A 327 -3.48 13.60 14.37
CA ALA A 327 -3.01 13.37 15.72
C ALA A 327 -3.22 14.63 16.57
N THR A 328 -3.56 14.45 17.84
CA THR A 328 -3.46 15.53 18.83
C THR A 328 -2.00 15.78 19.18
N THR A 329 -1.67 16.98 19.67
CA THR A 329 -0.30 17.33 20.08
C THR A 329 0.25 16.43 21.20
N THR A 330 -0.63 15.84 22.02
CA THR A 330 -0.27 14.89 23.07
C THR A 330 0.06 13.50 22.53
N GLU A 331 -0.61 13.09 21.45
CA GLU A 331 -0.34 11.82 20.76
C GLU A 331 0.95 11.91 19.94
N PHE A 332 1.11 13.01 19.19
CA PHE A 332 2.30 13.28 18.40
C PHE A 332 2.50 14.78 18.19
N ALA A 333 3.71 15.28 18.45
CA ALA A 333 3.96 16.72 18.50
C ALA A 333 3.88 17.42 17.12
N ASN A 334 4.14 16.69 16.03
CA ASN A 334 4.06 17.25 14.68
C ASN A 334 2.59 17.37 14.25
N ALA A 335 2.13 18.60 13.96
CA ALA A 335 0.75 18.90 13.60
C ALA A 335 0.29 18.30 12.26
N ASP A 336 1.23 17.91 11.39
CA ASP A 336 0.93 17.23 10.13
C ASP A 336 0.65 15.73 10.32
N ALA A 337 0.89 15.17 11.49
CA ALA A 337 0.78 13.73 11.70
C ALA A 337 -0.67 13.28 11.75
N PHE A 338 -0.95 12.17 11.05
CA PHE A 338 -2.19 11.43 11.13
C PHE A 338 -1.93 10.07 11.79
N LEU A 339 -2.98 9.49 12.38
CA LEU A 339 -2.95 8.20 13.04
C LEU A 339 -4.22 7.40 12.76
N LEU A 340 -4.19 6.10 13.09
CA LEU A 340 -5.38 5.26 13.07
C LEU A 340 -6.17 5.40 14.37
N SER A 341 -7.46 5.65 14.27
CA SER A 341 -8.36 5.86 15.40
C SER A 341 -9.38 4.74 15.55
N ASP A 342 -9.78 4.47 16.78
CA ASP A 342 -10.76 3.44 17.14
C ASP A 342 -12.22 3.88 16.91
N GLY A 343 -12.44 5.08 16.37
CA GLY A 343 -13.75 5.67 16.15
C GLY A 343 -14.37 6.28 17.40
N SER A 344 -13.67 6.20 18.54
CA SER A 344 -14.09 6.69 19.86
C SER A 344 -13.12 7.75 20.40
N GLY A 345 -12.23 8.27 19.56
CA GLY A 345 -11.27 9.31 19.89
C GLY A 345 -9.90 8.80 20.30
N ASN A 346 -9.67 7.48 20.41
CA ASN A 346 -8.37 6.94 20.82
C ASN A 346 -7.57 6.41 19.63
N ALA A 347 -6.26 6.62 19.66
CA ALA A 347 -5.36 5.96 18.72
C ALA A 347 -5.42 4.42 18.90
N ARG A 348 -5.55 3.68 17.79
CA ARG A 348 -5.54 2.20 17.77
C ARG A 348 -4.17 1.62 18.13
N PHE A 349 -3.10 2.34 17.76
CA PHE A 349 -1.72 1.96 18.00
C PHE A 349 -0.94 3.13 18.62
N PRO A 350 -1.25 3.50 19.88
CA PRO A 350 -0.59 4.60 20.56
C PRO A 350 0.88 4.26 20.81
N ILE A 351 1.70 5.29 20.94
CA ILE A 351 3.11 5.13 21.32
C ILE A 351 3.19 4.49 22.71
N LYS A 352 3.88 3.35 22.81
CA LYS A 352 4.11 2.62 24.07
C LYS A 352 5.49 1.97 24.12
N ALA A 353 5.88 1.52 25.31
CA ALA A 353 7.11 0.74 25.49
C ALA A 353 6.96 -0.68 24.91
N GLY A 354 8.11 -1.29 24.59
CA GLY A 354 8.22 -2.69 24.15
C GLY A 354 7.75 -3.67 25.21
N THR A 355 7.29 -4.84 24.77
CA THR A 355 6.71 -5.86 25.65
C THR A 355 7.68 -6.99 25.99
N ASP A 356 8.88 -6.97 25.39
CA ASP A 356 9.81 -8.08 25.21
C ASP A 356 11.07 -7.98 26.08
N ALA A 357 10.98 -7.27 27.21
CA ALA A 357 12.12 -7.09 28.13
C ALA A 357 12.67 -8.43 28.66
N ALA A 358 11.84 -9.48 28.73
CA ALA A 358 12.27 -10.81 29.15
C ALA A 358 13.21 -11.48 28.11
N GLU A 359 13.08 -11.14 26.83
CA GLU A 359 13.86 -11.67 25.73
C GLU A 359 15.10 -10.82 25.42
N VAL A 360 14.97 -9.49 25.54
CA VAL A 360 16.02 -8.55 25.09
C VAL A 360 16.73 -7.83 26.25
N GLY A 361 16.35 -8.14 27.50
CA GLY A 361 16.90 -7.54 28.73
C GLY A 361 16.39 -6.13 29.00
N THR A 362 16.45 -5.23 28.01
CA THR A 362 15.89 -3.88 28.10
C THR A 362 15.10 -3.56 26.84
N ALA A 363 13.77 -3.62 26.97
CA ALA A 363 12.84 -3.26 25.90
C ALA A 363 12.96 -1.78 25.53
N LEU A 364 12.51 -1.45 24.31
CA LEU A 364 12.36 -0.05 23.89
C LEU A 364 11.43 0.70 24.84
N THR A 365 11.84 1.89 25.29
CA THR A 365 10.98 2.76 26.09
C THR A 365 10.00 3.53 25.19
N ALA A 366 8.88 4.00 25.76
CA ALA A 366 7.94 4.84 25.02
C ALA A 366 8.60 6.13 24.48
N ALA A 367 9.61 6.67 25.19
CA ALA A 367 10.38 7.84 24.75
C ALA A 367 11.29 7.52 23.56
N GLU A 368 11.95 6.36 23.56
CA GLU A 368 12.74 5.88 22.43
C GLU A 368 11.85 5.66 21.20
N VAL A 369 10.71 4.99 21.36
CA VAL A 369 9.73 4.77 20.28
C VAL A 369 9.23 6.10 19.71
N ARG A 370 8.85 7.05 20.57
CA ARG A 370 8.44 8.40 20.14
C ARG A 370 9.54 9.09 19.34
N THR A 371 10.79 8.98 19.79
CA THR A 371 11.93 9.64 19.13
C THR A 371 12.19 9.04 17.75
N VAL A 372 12.16 7.71 17.61
CA VAL A 372 12.32 7.04 16.30
C VAL A 372 11.24 7.48 15.32
N LEU A 373 9.97 7.43 15.73
CA LEU A 373 8.85 7.85 14.88
C LEU A 373 8.93 9.34 14.51
N ALA A 374 9.30 10.21 15.45
CA ALA A 374 9.47 11.65 15.19
C ALA A 374 10.61 11.95 14.21
N GLN A 375 11.74 11.25 14.33
CA GLN A 375 12.88 11.42 13.42
C GLN A 375 12.57 10.89 12.02
N ALA A 376 11.95 9.72 11.91
CA ALA A 376 11.49 9.19 10.62
C ALA A 376 10.46 10.13 9.96
N PHE A 377 9.50 10.67 10.71
CA PHE A 377 8.54 11.64 10.21
C PHE A 377 9.23 12.93 9.73
N THR A 378 10.28 13.38 10.44
CA THR A 378 11.08 14.53 10.02
C THR A 378 11.80 14.26 8.70
N ILE A 379 12.43 13.09 8.52
CA ILE A 379 13.04 12.71 7.25
C ILE A 379 12.00 12.68 6.11
N MET A 380 10.83 12.09 6.37
CA MET A 380 9.70 12.09 5.42
C MET A 380 9.31 13.52 4.99
N THR A 381 9.24 14.47 5.93
CA THR A 381 8.90 15.87 5.59
C THR A 381 9.91 16.54 4.67
N ARG A 382 11.16 16.06 4.64
CA ARG A 382 12.22 16.60 3.80
C ARG A 382 12.36 15.86 2.47
N ALA A 383 11.94 14.59 2.44
CA ALA A 383 12.14 13.69 1.32
C ALA A 383 11.36 14.10 0.07
N ARG A 384 12.02 14.02 -1.07
CA ARG A 384 11.41 14.12 -2.40
C ARG A 384 10.68 12.82 -2.74
N ALA A 385 9.42 12.93 -3.13
CA ALA A 385 8.62 11.81 -3.59
C ALA A 385 9.11 11.27 -4.94
N GLN A 386 9.00 9.96 -5.16
CA GLN A 386 9.22 9.33 -6.46
C GLN A 386 7.96 9.30 -7.30
N ILE A 387 6.83 8.95 -6.66
CA ILE A 387 5.61 8.58 -7.39
C ILE A 387 4.53 9.67 -7.35
N ARG A 388 4.86 10.88 -6.90
CA ARG A 388 3.86 11.95 -6.71
C ARG A 388 4.04 13.07 -7.72
N GLN A 389 2.90 13.58 -8.18
CA GLN A 389 2.78 14.77 -9.00
C GLN A 389 2.15 15.93 -8.19
N PRO A 390 2.53 17.19 -8.47
CA PRO A 390 3.64 17.58 -9.35
C PRO A 390 5.00 17.08 -8.82
N LEU A 391 5.99 16.98 -9.71
CA LEU A 391 7.38 16.69 -9.32
C LEU A 391 7.86 17.63 -8.21
N ASP A 392 8.85 17.18 -7.44
CA ASP A 392 9.36 17.86 -6.25
C ASP A 392 8.33 18.03 -5.12
N SER A 393 7.27 17.21 -5.15
CA SER A 393 6.38 17.02 -3.99
C SER A 393 7.07 16.26 -2.86
N ARG A 394 6.62 16.50 -1.63
CA ARG A 394 7.06 15.76 -0.44
C ARG A 394 6.58 14.32 -0.47
N ALA A 395 7.44 13.39 -0.06
CA ALA A 395 7.07 12.00 0.14
C ALA A 395 5.95 11.90 1.19
N GLN A 396 5.02 10.95 0.96
CA GLN A 396 3.92 10.68 1.88
C GLN A 396 3.78 9.19 2.16
N VAL A 397 4.19 8.80 3.37
CA VAL A 397 4.26 7.41 3.79
C VAL A 397 3.53 7.18 5.12
N SER A 398 3.29 5.90 5.42
CA SER A 398 2.96 5.38 6.74
C SER A 398 4.21 4.77 7.38
N ILE A 399 4.35 4.93 8.70
CA ILE A 399 5.51 4.53 9.48
C ILE A 399 5.02 3.70 10.67
N SER A 400 5.53 2.48 10.79
CA SER A 400 5.19 1.54 11.87
C SER A 400 6.45 1.10 12.60
N LEU A 401 6.35 0.93 13.92
CA LEU A 401 7.44 0.43 14.75
C LEU A 401 6.95 -0.74 15.61
N VAL A 402 7.76 -1.80 15.67
CA VAL A 402 7.45 -3.02 16.44
C VAL A 402 8.59 -3.42 17.38
N ASP A 403 8.26 -4.15 18.45
CA ASP A 403 9.25 -4.88 19.26
C ASP A 403 9.63 -6.23 18.61
N THR A 404 10.49 -7.01 19.25
CA THR A 404 10.94 -8.31 18.68
C THR A 404 9.84 -9.37 18.63
N ARG A 405 8.74 -9.20 19.38
CA ARG A 405 7.52 -10.05 19.30
C ARG A 405 6.59 -9.64 18.16
N GLY A 406 6.94 -8.62 17.38
CA GLY A 406 6.07 -8.06 16.34
C GLY A 406 4.89 -7.27 16.91
N THR A 407 4.93 -6.91 18.21
CA THR A 407 3.93 -6.05 18.83
C THR A 407 4.10 -4.63 18.30
N VAL A 408 3.01 -4.02 17.82
CA VAL A 408 3.01 -2.62 17.39
C VAL A 408 3.27 -1.72 18.59
N LEU A 409 4.32 -0.91 18.54
CA LEU A 409 4.67 0.06 19.57
C LEU A 409 4.24 1.48 19.22
N GLY A 410 3.94 1.74 17.94
CA GLY A 410 3.38 3.00 17.47
C GLY A 410 3.22 3.00 15.95
N GLN A 411 2.26 3.79 15.47
CA GLN A 411 2.01 4.00 14.05
C GLN A 411 1.66 5.47 13.80
N VAL A 412 2.31 6.08 12.81
CA VAL A 412 2.05 7.45 12.38
C VAL A 412 2.16 7.54 10.87
N ARG A 413 1.50 8.53 10.26
CA ARG A 413 1.53 8.73 8.81
C ARG A 413 1.32 10.18 8.41
N SER A 414 1.70 10.51 7.19
CA SER A 414 1.32 11.79 6.57
C SER A 414 -0.17 11.80 6.16
N PRO A 415 -0.79 12.99 5.97
CA PRO A 415 -2.23 13.12 5.77
C PRO A 415 -2.79 12.46 4.50
N ASP A 416 -1.99 12.27 3.47
CA ASP A 416 -2.41 11.77 2.14
C ASP A 416 -1.50 10.62 1.65
N ALA A 417 -0.82 9.92 2.56
CA ALA A 417 -0.14 8.67 2.21
C ALA A 417 -1.15 7.65 1.62
N PRO A 418 -0.82 6.92 0.54
CA PRO A 418 -1.64 5.82 0.07
C PRO A 418 -1.97 4.83 1.20
N ILE A 419 -3.24 4.38 1.28
CA ILE A 419 -3.73 3.57 2.42
C ILE A 419 -3.13 2.17 2.44
N PHE A 420 -2.73 1.62 1.28
CA PHE A 420 -2.04 0.33 1.24
C PHE A 420 -0.80 0.32 2.14
N GLY A 421 -0.10 1.46 2.22
CA GLY A 421 1.12 1.63 3.00
C GLY A 421 0.94 1.40 4.51
N ILE A 422 -0.28 1.47 5.04
CA ILE A 422 -0.55 1.29 6.47
C ILE A 422 -0.27 -0.14 6.94
N ASP A 423 -0.79 -1.15 6.23
CA ASP A 423 -0.57 -2.55 6.58
C ASP A 423 0.83 -2.99 6.14
N VAL A 424 1.27 -2.52 4.97
CA VAL A 424 2.60 -2.81 4.43
C VAL A 424 3.72 -2.28 5.33
N SER A 425 3.65 -1.05 5.86
CA SER A 425 4.69 -0.53 6.75
C SER A 425 4.83 -1.39 8.01
N LEU A 426 3.72 -1.97 8.51
CA LEU A 426 3.74 -2.91 9.61
C LEU A 426 4.31 -4.28 9.21
N GLN A 427 3.92 -4.83 8.06
CA GLN A 427 4.51 -6.07 7.53
C GLN A 427 6.02 -5.93 7.37
N LYS A 428 6.49 -4.81 6.82
CA LYS A 428 7.93 -4.53 6.65
C LYS A 428 8.66 -4.44 7.98
N ALA A 429 8.09 -3.76 8.97
CA ALA A 429 8.67 -3.69 10.32
C ALA A 429 8.80 -5.08 10.94
N ARG A 430 7.74 -5.91 10.88
CA ARG A 430 7.76 -7.28 11.38
C ARG A 430 8.74 -8.18 10.63
N THR A 431 8.87 -7.99 9.33
CA THR A 431 9.81 -8.75 8.49
C THR A 431 11.25 -8.51 8.92
N ALA A 432 11.69 -7.26 9.03
CA ALA A 432 13.02 -6.91 9.50
C ALA A 432 13.29 -7.41 10.94
N ALA A 433 12.34 -7.25 11.86
CA ALA A 433 12.45 -7.77 13.23
C ALA A 433 12.55 -9.31 13.25
N PHE A 434 11.71 -9.99 12.46
CA PHE A 434 11.65 -11.44 12.43
C PHE A 434 12.94 -12.04 11.88
N PHE A 435 13.34 -11.68 10.66
CA PHE A 435 14.51 -12.30 10.01
C PHE A 435 15.84 -11.95 10.68
N SER A 436 15.92 -10.81 11.38
CA SER A 436 17.06 -10.45 12.21
C SER A 436 17.04 -11.10 13.62
N GLY A 437 15.95 -11.77 13.98
CA GLY A 437 15.73 -12.36 15.30
C GLY A 437 16.31 -13.76 15.45
N ALA A 438 16.60 -14.14 16.71
CA ALA A 438 17.17 -15.45 17.02
C ALA A 438 16.23 -16.63 16.79
N SER A 439 14.91 -16.39 16.83
CA SER A 439 13.88 -17.42 16.71
C SER A 439 13.40 -17.67 15.27
N ALA A 440 13.84 -16.90 14.27
CA ALA A 440 13.28 -16.97 12.92
C ALA A 440 13.29 -18.39 12.34
N GLY A 441 14.44 -19.06 12.41
CA GLY A 441 14.60 -20.43 11.90
C GLY A 441 13.79 -21.46 12.69
N SER A 442 13.68 -21.32 14.02
CA SER A 442 12.89 -22.25 14.84
C SER A 442 11.38 -22.05 14.63
N ASP A 443 10.93 -20.80 14.50
CA ASP A 443 9.52 -20.47 14.33
C ASP A 443 9.02 -20.98 12.97
N LEU A 444 9.81 -20.79 11.89
CA LEU A 444 9.51 -21.35 10.57
C LEU A 444 9.57 -22.89 10.56
N ALA A 445 10.54 -23.49 11.25
CA ALA A 445 10.66 -24.95 11.33
C ALA A 445 9.55 -25.62 12.17
N ALA A 446 8.83 -24.85 12.98
CA ALA A 446 7.71 -25.31 13.79
C ALA A 446 6.33 -25.01 13.17
N ASP A 447 6.29 -24.36 12.00
CA ASP A 447 5.04 -24.14 11.26
C ASP A 447 4.39 -25.49 10.88
N PRO A 448 3.06 -25.64 10.97
CA PRO A 448 2.37 -26.88 10.58
C PRO A 448 2.52 -27.23 9.09
N SER A 449 2.75 -26.26 8.22
CA SER A 449 2.98 -26.47 6.78
C SER A 449 4.38 -27.02 6.50
N ALA A 450 4.45 -28.20 5.86
CA ALA A 450 5.72 -28.78 5.42
C ALA A 450 6.45 -27.87 4.41
N ASP A 451 5.69 -27.11 3.62
CA ASP A 451 6.23 -26.17 2.65
C ASP A 451 6.94 -25.00 3.34
N VAL A 452 6.30 -24.39 4.34
CA VAL A 452 6.92 -23.32 5.17
C VAL A 452 8.19 -23.82 5.85
N ARG A 453 8.17 -25.03 6.44
CA ARG A 453 9.35 -25.63 7.08
C ARG A 453 10.52 -25.83 6.11
N SER A 454 10.24 -26.07 4.82
CA SER A 454 11.28 -26.35 3.81
C SER A 454 12.16 -25.14 3.49
N PHE A 455 11.70 -23.92 3.75
CA PHE A 455 12.46 -22.69 3.49
C PHE A 455 13.68 -22.52 4.42
N VAL A 456 13.64 -23.08 5.64
CA VAL A 456 14.77 -22.97 6.59
C VAL A 456 16.04 -23.67 6.07
N PRO A 457 16.03 -24.96 5.70
CA PRO A 457 17.20 -25.60 5.10
C PRO A 457 17.58 -25.00 3.75
N ALA A 458 16.61 -24.50 2.96
CA ALA A 458 16.89 -23.83 1.68
C ALA A 458 17.76 -22.58 1.89
N VAL A 459 17.40 -21.71 2.84
CA VAL A 459 18.18 -20.51 3.18
C VAL A 459 19.57 -20.87 3.70
N ARG A 460 19.67 -21.82 4.63
CA ARG A 460 20.96 -22.24 5.20
C ARG A 460 21.91 -22.79 4.14
N THR A 461 21.38 -23.55 3.19
CA THR A 461 22.14 -24.07 2.05
C THR A 461 22.56 -22.94 1.11
N PHE A 462 21.62 -22.07 0.74
CA PHE A 462 21.84 -20.96 -0.19
C PHE A 462 22.89 -19.96 0.31
N LEU A 463 22.87 -19.64 1.60
CA LEU A 463 23.83 -18.73 2.23
C LEU A 463 25.14 -19.44 2.65
N ALA A 464 25.26 -20.75 2.44
CA ALA A 464 26.35 -21.58 2.96
C ALA A 464 26.60 -21.37 4.47
N ASP A 465 25.52 -21.18 5.24
CA ASP A 465 25.55 -20.92 6.68
C ASP A 465 24.52 -21.78 7.41
N PRO A 466 24.94 -22.86 8.11
CA PRO A 466 24.02 -23.71 8.87
C PRO A 466 23.35 -22.99 10.04
N THR A 467 23.86 -21.82 10.43
CA THR A 467 23.34 -20.97 11.50
C THR A 467 22.52 -19.78 10.98
N ALA A 468 22.24 -19.69 9.67
CA ALA A 468 21.33 -18.66 9.16
C ALA A 468 19.95 -18.73 9.87
N LEU A 469 19.31 -17.56 10.00
CA LEU A 469 18.03 -17.36 10.70
C LEU A 469 18.09 -17.58 12.23
N THR A 470 19.24 -17.28 12.85
CA THR A 470 19.46 -17.35 14.30
C THR A 470 19.88 -16.01 14.92
N GLY A 471 19.60 -14.89 14.24
CA GLY A 471 19.96 -13.54 14.68
C GLY A 471 21.42 -13.14 14.45
N LYS A 472 22.21 -14.02 13.83
CA LYS A 472 23.61 -13.76 13.43
C LYS A 472 23.72 -12.66 12.35
N ILE A 473 22.71 -12.54 11.49
CA ILE A 473 22.68 -11.58 10.38
C ILE A 473 21.50 -10.63 10.61
N ALA A 474 21.75 -9.33 10.54
CA ALA A 474 20.72 -8.31 10.51
C ALA A 474 20.21 -8.13 9.08
N PHE A 475 18.94 -8.48 8.85
CA PHE A 475 18.26 -8.35 7.57
C PHE A 475 17.37 -7.10 7.55
N SER A 476 17.51 -6.30 6.51
CA SER A 476 16.49 -5.35 6.07
C SER A 476 15.51 -6.03 5.11
N ASP A 477 14.37 -5.41 4.83
CA ASP A 477 13.48 -5.91 3.78
C ASP A 477 14.10 -5.83 2.38
N ARG A 478 15.09 -4.95 2.13
CA ARG A 478 15.81 -4.98 0.86
C ARG A 478 16.59 -6.28 0.68
N ALA A 479 17.30 -6.73 1.72
CA ALA A 479 18.01 -8.00 1.71
C ALA A 479 17.03 -9.17 1.58
N GLY A 480 15.92 -9.13 2.35
CA GLY A 480 14.85 -10.13 2.28
C GLY A 480 14.24 -10.21 0.88
N GLY A 481 13.92 -9.07 0.28
CA GLY A 481 13.40 -8.96 -1.08
C GLY A 481 14.36 -9.49 -2.13
N ASN A 482 15.68 -9.26 -1.99
CA ASN A 482 16.67 -9.91 -2.85
C ASN A 482 16.59 -11.44 -2.76
N LEU A 483 16.48 -11.99 -1.54
CA LEU A 483 16.36 -13.43 -1.31
C LEU A 483 15.00 -14.02 -1.72
N SER A 484 14.01 -13.18 -2.04
CA SER A 484 12.67 -13.56 -2.48
C SER A 484 12.45 -13.40 -3.99
N ARG A 485 13.50 -13.20 -4.79
CA ARG A 485 13.38 -13.08 -6.24
C ARG A 485 13.35 -14.45 -6.95
N PRO A 486 12.55 -14.61 -8.01
CA PRO A 486 12.55 -15.83 -8.83
C PRO A 486 13.82 -15.94 -9.69
N TYR A 487 14.57 -14.83 -9.82
CA TYR A 487 15.92 -14.76 -10.37
C TYR A 487 16.85 -14.12 -9.35
N PHE A 488 17.95 -14.79 -8.99
CA PHE A 488 18.96 -14.24 -8.10
C PHE A 488 20.34 -14.21 -8.79
N PRO A 489 20.98 -13.04 -8.95
CA PRO A 489 20.50 -11.70 -8.57
C PRO A 489 19.30 -11.25 -9.41
N ASP A 490 18.55 -10.29 -8.86
CA ASP A 490 17.42 -9.66 -9.55
C ASP A 490 17.85 -9.11 -10.92
N GLY A 491 17.00 -9.26 -11.94
CA GLY A 491 17.31 -8.90 -13.32
C GLY A 491 18.30 -9.81 -14.05
N GLN A 492 18.84 -10.87 -13.43
CA GLN A 492 19.71 -11.81 -14.14
C GLN A 492 18.97 -13.10 -14.50
N VAL A 493 18.53 -13.23 -15.75
CA VAL A 493 17.86 -14.46 -16.23
C VAL A 493 18.81 -15.65 -16.29
N GLY A 494 18.26 -16.87 -16.20
CA GLY A 494 19.01 -18.12 -16.29
C GLY A 494 19.79 -18.49 -15.02
N THR A 495 19.62 -17.73 -13.93
CA THR A 495 20.18 -18.04 -12.61
C THR A 495 19.18 -18.80 -11.73
N ALA A 496 19.65 -19.26 -10.57
CA ALA A 496 18.78 -19.86 -9.56
C ALA A 496 17.87 -18.80 -8.92
N ASN A 497 16.74 -19.23 -8.36
CA ASN A 497 15.90 -18.37 -7.53
C ASN A 497 16.54 -18.10 -6.16
N GLY A 498 16.15 -17.00 -5.53
CA GLY A 498 16.44 -16.76 -4.12
C GLY A 498 15.74 -17.80 -3.22
N PRO A 499 16.28 -18.07 -2.03
CA PRO A 499 15.85 -19.20 -1.20
C PRO A 499 14.45 -19.03 -0.63
N PHE A 500 13.91 -17.80 -0.60
CA PHE A 500 12.53 -17.54 -0.19
C PHE A 500 11.54 -17.52 -1.36
N SER A 501 12.02 -17.59 -2.60
CA SER A 501 11.18 -17.56 -3.79
C SER A 501 10.80 -18.96 -4.26
N ARG A 502 9.69 -19.06 -5.01
CA ARG A 502 9.51 -20.19 -5.93
C ARG A 502 10.50 -20.11 -7.10
N PRO A 503 10.91 -21.24 -7.70
CA PRO A 503 11.61 -21.24 -8.98
C PRO A 503 10.74 -20.60 -10.06
N ILE A 504 11.34 -19.94 -11.05
CA ILE A 504 10.59 -19.18 -12.07
C ILE A 504 9.51 -20.01 -12.79
N ALA A 505 9.76 -21.29 -13.07
CA ALA A 505 8.80 -22.18 -13.72
C ALA A 505 7.51 -22.39 -12.91
N ARG A 506 7.57 -22.19 -11.58
CA ARG A 506 6.45 -22.30 -10.63
C ARG A 506 5.99 -20.95 -10.09
N PHE A 507 6.69 -19.88 -10.47
CA PHE A 507 6.42 -18.54 -10.00
C PHE A 507 5.41 -17.86 -10.91
N ASN A 508 4.44 -17.22 -10.28
CA ASN A 508 3.78 -16.03 -10.81
C ASN A 508 3.46 -15.13 -9.60
N PRO A 509 2.96 -13.90 -9.79
CA PRO A 509 2.63 -13.02 -8.67
C PRO A 509 1.59 -13.57 -7.68
N PHE A 510 0.95 -14.72 -7.95
CA PHE A 510 0.06 -15.45 -7.03
C PHE A 510 0.77 -16.57 -6.23
N SER A 511 2.05 -16.86 -6.49
CA SER A 511 2.88 -17.76 -5.71
C SER A 511 4.32 -17.24 -5.66
N THR A 512 4.58 -16.37 -4.68
CA THR A 512 5.87 -15.69 -4.54
C THR A 512 6.88 -16.48 -3.73
N GLY A 513 6.46 -17.48 -2.95
CA GLY A 513 7.33 -18.33 -2.14
C GLY A 513 6.95 -18.30 -0.68
N LEU A 514 7.90 -18.04 0.22
CA LEU A 514 7.65 -18.04 1.67
C LEU A 514 6.52 -17.07 2.05
N GLN A 515 6.44 -15.91 1.40
CA GLN A 515 5.41 -14.90 1.66
C GLN A 515 4.00 -15.46 1.44
N SER A 516 3.72 -16.05 0.27
CA SER A 516 2.43 -16.65 -0.06
C SER A 516 2.17 -17.94 0.74
N ALA A 517 3.20 -18.76 0.95
CA ALA A 517 3.11 -20.01 1.71
C ALA A 517 2.68 -19.79 3.17
N LEU A 518 3.18 -18.72 3.81
CA LEU A 518 2.87 -18.38 5.20
C LEU A 518 1.39 -18.04 5.43
N VAL A 519 0.73 -17.47 4.42
CA VAL A 519 -0.63 -16.92 4.56
C VAL A 519 -1.71 -17.78 3.92
N LEU A 520 -1.33 -18.81 3.14
CA LEU A 520 -2.24 -19.63 2.35
C LEU A 520 -3.37 -20.24 3.17
N THR A 521 -3.05 -20.85 4.32
CA THR A 521 -4.06 -21.49 5.18
C THR A 521 -5.10 -20.47 5.67
N ASN A 522 -4.67 -19.28 6.05
CA ASN A 522 -5.57 -18.22 6.51
C ASN A 522 -6.46 -17.68 5.38
N LEU A 523 -5.93 -17.57 4.15
CA LEU A 523 -6.72 -17.19 2.98
C LEU A 523 -7.79 -18.25 2.67
N ALA A 524 -7.45 -19.53 2.70
CA ALA A 524 -8.40 -20.62 2.49
C ALA A 524 -9.50 -20.66 3.56
N GLU A 525 -9.15 -20.51 4.85
CA GLU A 525 -10.11 -20.37 5.95
C GLU A 525 -11.06 -19.19 5.71
N HIS A 526 -10.54 -18.05 5.26
CA HIS A 526 -11.33 -16.86 5.00
C HIS A 526 -12.29 -17.02 3.81
N VAL A 527 -11.82 -17.57 2.69
CA VAL A 527 -12.69 -17.81 1.51
C VAL A 527 -13.84 -18.74 1.88
N ASN A 528 -13.57 -19.81 2.63
CA ASN A 528 -14.62 -20.71 3.13
C ASN A 528 -15.65 -20.00 4.01
N TYR A 529 -15.23 -19.02 4.80
CA TYR A 529 -16.14 -18.18 5.58
C TYR A 529 -16.99 -17.25 4.70
N VAL A 530 -16.37 -16.59 3.71
CA VAL A 530 -17.08 -15.68 2.79
C VAL A 530 -18.19 -16.40 2.02
N ILE A 531 -17.93 -17.62 1.54
CA ILE A 531 -18.93 -18.44 0.81
C ILE A 531 -19.92 -19.19 1.72
N GLY A 532 -19.81 -19.03 3.05
CA GLY A 532 -20.69 -19.71 4.00
C GLY A 532 -20.41 -21.21 4.19
N ALA A 533 -19.31 -21.74 3.64
CA ALA A 533 -18.86 -23.10 3.89
C ALA A 533 -18.30 -23.30 5.31
N SER A 534 -17.91 -22.20 5.98
CA SER A 534 -17.55 -22.17 7.40
C SER A 534 -18.34 -21.07 8.12
N GLY A 535 -18.86 -21.37 9.32
CA GLY A 535 -19.45 -20.36 10.20
C GLY A 535 -18.41 -19.50 10.94
N THR A 536 -17.13 -19.85 10.86
CA THR A 536 -16.02 -19.16 11.54
C THR A 536 -15.01 -18.64 10.54
N ASP A 537 -14.66 -17.37 10.69
CA ASP A 537 -13.64 -16.70 9.88
C ASP A 537 -12.22 -17.06 10.36
N THR A 538 -11.21 -16.80 9.53
CA THR A 538 -9.81 -16.93 9.94
C THR A 538 -9.51 -16.03 11.15
N ALA A 539 -8.58 -16.48 12.00
CA ALA A 539 -8.14 -15.69 13.15
C ALA A 539 -7.57 -14.32 12.70
N ARG A 540 -7.52 -13.34 13.61
CA ARG A 540 -6.83 -12.06 13.39
C ARG A 540 -5.30 -12.23 13.49
N ARG A 541 -4.77 -13.15 12.69
CA ARG A 541 -3.34 -13.36 12.44
C ARG A 541 -3.15 -14.11 11.12
N CYS A 542 -2.18 -13.71 10.30
CA CYS A 542 -1.95 -14.24 8.96
C CYS A 542 -0.93 -15.38 8.84
N THR A 543 -0.43 -15.91 9.95
CA THR A 543 0.54 -17.00 9.92
C THR A 543 0.24 -18.04 10.99
N LYS A 544 0.74 -19.26 10.80
CA LYS A 544 0.57 -20.38 11.73
C LYS A 544 1.87 -20.77 12.45
N ILE A 545 2.91 -19.94 12.34
CA ILE A 545 4.13 -20.08 13.15
C ILE A 545 3.76 -19.99 14.65
N PRO A 546 4.60 -20.57 15.55
CA PRO A 546 4.30 -20.62 16.97
C PRO A 546 4.02 -19.26 17.60
N ASP A 547 3.13 -19.28 18.60
CA ASP A 547 2.86 -18.12 19.44
C ASP A 547 4.08 -17.83 20.34
N VAL A 548 4.45 -16.55 20.42
CA VAL A 548 5.47 -16.05 21.35
C VAL A 548 4.86 -15.69 22.70
N VAL A 549 3.59 -15.30 22.68
CA VAL A 549 2.71 -15.19 23.83
C VAL A 549 1.33 -15.66 23.39
N SER A 550 0.49 -16.12 24.32
CA SER A 550 -0.83 -16.65 23.97
C SER A 550 -1.61 -15.71 23.06
N GLY A 551 -1.96 -16.18 21.86
CA GLY A 551 -2.74 -15.40 20.91
C GLY A 551 -1.93 -14.57 19.91
N GLN A 552 -0.60 -14.57 20.00
CA GLN A 552 0.26 -13.74 19.17
C GLN A 552 1.53 -14.47 18.75
N ASN A 553 1.81 -14.44 17.45
CA ASN A 553 3.11 -14.76 16.89
C ASN A 553 3.81 -13.50 16.34
N ARG A 554 5.03 -13.65 15.80
CA ARG A 554 5.84 -12.51 15.33
C ARG A 554 5.36 -11.91 14.01
N LEU A 555 4.55 -12.64 13.24
CA LEU A 555 4.13 -12.31 11.87
C LEU A 555 2.61 -12.22 11.77
N GLN A 556 1.97 -11.43 12.65
CA GLN A 556 0.49 -11.36 12.73
C GLN A 556 -0.18 -10.88 11.44
N ASN A 557 0.51 -10.16 10.56
CA ASN A 557 -0.01 -9.78 9.24
C ASN A 557 0.86 -10.30 8.08
N GLY A 558 1.69 -11.32 8.31
CA GLY A 558 2.58 -11.89 7.28
C GLY A 558 3.90 -11.12 7.15
N ILE A 559 4.54 -11.27 5.99
CA ILE A 559 5.82 -10.62 5.64
C ILE A 559 5.68 -9.77 4.38
N GLN A 560 6.59 -8.81 4.20
CA GLN A 560 6.76 -8.10 2.94
C GLN A 560 8.14 -8.38 2.35
N ILE A 561 8.24 -8.35 1.02
CA ILE A 561 9.45 -8.76 0.29
C ILE A 561 9.96 -7.65 -0.66
N PHE A 562 9.71 -6.39 -0.31
CA PHE A 562 10.29 -5.24 -0.99
C PHE A 562 10.74 -4.17 0.02
N PRO A 563 11.71 -3.29 -0.35
CA PRO A 563 12.43 -2.44 0.60
C PRO A 563 11.56 -1.47 1.40
N GLY A 564 12.06 -1.02 2.55
CA GLY A 564 11.41 -0.04 3.41
C GLY A 564 11.45 -0.33 4.91
N SER A 565 12.36 -1.17 5.39
CA SER A 565 12.50 -1.44 6.83
C SER A 565 13.92 -1.79 7.24
N VAL A 566 14.22 -1.49 8.50
CA VAL A 566 15.48 -1.87 9.15
C VAL A 566 15.26 -2.30 10.61
N PRO A 567 16.06 -3.26 11.10
CA PRO A 567 16.05 -3.66 12.51
C PRO A 567 16.75 -2.60 13.39
N ILE A 568 16.28 -2.49 14.64
CA ILE A 568 16.78 -1.56 15.66
C ILE A 568 17.53 -2.35 16.74
N TYR A 569 18.74 -1.89 17.07
CA TYR A 569 19.62 -2.55 18.01
C TYR A 569 19.95 -1.67 19.22
N ARG A 570 20.12 -2.32 20.37
CA ARG A 570 20.76 -1.77 21.58
C ARG A 570 22.11 -2.46 21.73
N GLY A 571 23.19 -1.79 21.34
CA GLY A 571 24.49 -2.45 21.14
C GLY A 571 24.39 -3.54 20.07
N SER A 572 24.62 -4.80 20.44
CA SER A 572 24.45 -5.95 19.55
C SER A 572 23.13 -6.71 19.73
N GLN A 573 22.26 -6.27 20.64
CA GLN A 573 20.98 -6.91 20.92
C GLN A 573 19.89 -6.31 20.03
N LEU A 574 19.18 -7.13 19.26
CA LEU A 574 17.96 -6.71 18.56
C LEU A 574 16.88 -6.35 19.58
N VAL A 575 16.24 -5.18 19.43
CA VAL A 575 15.18 -4.68 20.33
C VAL A 575 13.89 -4.27 19.60
N GLY A 576 13.86 -4.34 18.27
CA GLY A 576 12.68 -4.00 17.48
C GLY A 576 13.02 -3.71 16.03
N ALA A 577 12.09 -3.11 15.29
CA ALA A 577 12.30 -2.67 13.92
C ALA A 577 11.31 -1.57 13.53
N ILE A 578 11.70 -0.79 12.51
CA ILE A 578 10.85 0.21 11.86
C ILE A 578 10.55 -0.23 10.43
N GLY A 579 9.34 0.04 9.96
CA GLY A 579 8.94 -0.13 8.56
C GLY A 579 8.20 1.09 8.05
N VAL A 580 8.39 1.39 6.77
CA VAL A 580 7.89 2.57 6.06
C VAL A 580 7.30 2.14 4.73
N SER A 581 6.14 2.67 4.37
CA SER A 581 5.51 2.40 3.07
C SER A 581 4.57 3.50 2.62
N GLY A 582 4.60 3.83 1.33
CA GLY A 582 3.63 4.72 0.69
C GLY A 582 4.18 5.55 -0.48
N ASP A 583 5.49 5.53 -0.70
CA ASP A 583 6.15 6.20 -1.83
C ASP A 583 7.08 5.20 -2.55
N GLY A 584 8.10 5.68 -3.27
CA GLY A 584 9.11 4.81 -3.87
C GLY A 584 9.91 4.00 -2.83
N ILE A 585 10.33 2.80 -3.21
CA ILE A 585 11.02 1.85 -2.30
C ILE A 585 12.34 2.38 -1.74
N ASP A 586 13.01 3.28 -2.46
CA ASP A 586 14.24 3.92 -1.99
C ASP A 586 13.94 5.05 -1.00
N GLN A 587 12.83 5.78 -1.19
CA GLN A 587 12.34 6.74 -0.19
C GLN A 587 11.96 6.03 1.10
N ASP A 588 11.25 4.90 1.02
CA ASP A 588 10.86 4.10 2.17
C ASP A 588 12.10 3.62 2.96
N ASP A 589 13.11 3.07 2.27
CA ASP A 589 14.37 2.65 2.87
C ASP A 589 15.09 3.80 3.56
N MET A 590 15.26 4.93 2.86
CA MET A 590 15.91 6.11 3.39
C MET A 590 15.22 6.64 4.65
N ILE A 591 13.89 6.76 4.63
CA ILE A 591 13.11 7.26 5.77
C ILE A 591 13.27 6.32 6.96
N SER A 592 13.21 5.01 6.75
CA SER A 592 13.38 4.02 7.82
C SER A 592 14.78 4.07 8.44
N PHE A 593 15.82 4.05 7.60
CA PHE A 593 17.23 3.96 8.03
C PHE A 593 17.73 5.26 8.66
N LEU A 594 17.47 6.42 8.03
CA LEU A 594 17.86 7.72 8.59
C LEU A 594 17.01 8.09 9.80
N GLY A 595 15.76 7.63 9.88
CA GLY A 595 14.92 7.77 11.06
C GLY A 595 15.56 7.15 12.30
N VAL A 596 16.05 5.92 12.19
CA VAL A 596 16.78 5.24 13.27
C VAL A 596 18.13 5.90 13.54
N ASN A 597 18.87 6.30 12.51
CA ASN A 597 20.17 6.97 12.66
C ASN A 597 20.04 8.29 13.44
N ASN A 598 19.08 9.14 13.07
CA ASN A 598 18.86 10.42 13.73
C ASN A 598 18.33 10.23 15.15
N ALA A 599 17.49 9.21 15.37
CA ALA A 599 17.04 8.85 16.71
C ALA A 599 18.21 8.37 17.58
N SER A 600 19.13 7.59 17.03
CA SER A 600 20.37 7.18 17.71
C SER A 600 21.15 8.39 18.20
N THR A 601 21.35 9.37 17.32
CA THR A 601 22.03 10.64 17.66
C THR A 601 21.29 11.39 18.76
N ALA A 602 19.97 11.55 18.63
CA ALA A 602 19.14 12.24 19.62
C ALA A 602 19.10 11.56 20.99
N LEU A 603 19.29 10.24 21.02
CA LEU A 603 19.26 9.40 22.24
C LEU A 603 20.67 9.07 22.75
N GLY A 604 21.71 9.73 22.25
CA GLY A 604 23.09 9.50 22.70
C GLY A 604 23.61 8.08 22.45
N GLY A 605 23.13 7.41 21.41
CA GLY A 605 23.52 6.05 21.04
C GLY A 605 22.84 4.93 21.84
N ALA A 606 21.81 5.23 22.64
CA ALA A 606 21.08 4.22 23.42
C ALA A 606 20.49 3.10 22.56
N ILE A 607 20.05 3.44 21.35
CA ILE A 607 19.66 2.53 20.28
C ILE A 607 20.29 2.99 18.97
N ALA A 608 20.45 2.11 18.00
CA ALA A 608 21.06 2.41 16.71
C ALA A 608 20.51 1.48 15.59
N ASN A 609 20.93 1.77 14.35
CA ASN A 609 20.87 0.79 13.27
C ASN A 609 21.71 -0.45 13.63
N ALA A 610 21.49 -1.56 12.92
CA ALA A 610 22.31 -2.74 13.10
C ALA A 610 23.81 -2.44 13.00
N PRO A 611 24.67 -3.05 13.83
CA PRO A 611 26.11 -2.94 13.69
C PRO A 611 26.55 -3.36 12.29
N ALA A 612 27.41 -2.54 11.65
CA ALA A 612 27.83 -2.76 10.27
C ALA A 612 28.43 -4.15 10.02
N SER A 613 29.06 -4.79 11.03
CA SER A 613 29.69 -6.11 10.93
C SER A 613 28.72 -7.29 10.82
N ILE A 614 27.43 -7.10 11.16
CA ILE A 614 26.42 -8.17 11.11
C ILE A 614 25.34 -7.92 10.06
N ARG A 615 25.39 -6.80 9.34
CA ARG A 615 24.42 -6.47 8.31
C ARG A 615 24.50 -7.44 7.14
N ALA A 616 23.36 -7.68 6.50
CA ALA A 616 23.22 -8.62 5.39
C ALA A 616 24.13 -8.28 4.19
N ASP A 617 24.55 -7.03 4.01
CA ASP A 617 25.51 -6.61 2.97
C ASP A 617 26.96 -7.08 3.21
N ASN A 618 27.24 -7.78 4.31
CA ASN A 618 28.46 -8.59 4.47
C ASN A 618 28.34 -10.00 3.89
N VAL A 619 27.13 -10.43 3.54
CA VAL A 619 26.88 -11.76 2.97
C VAL A 619 27.11 -11.74 1.47
N VAL A 620 28.01 -12.62 1.02
CA VAL A 620 28.28 -12.87 -0.40
C VAL A 620 27.78 -14.27 -0.73
N VAL A 621 26.74 -14.33 -1.56
CA VAL A 621 26.14 -15.58 -2.03
C VAL A 621 26.96 -16.11 -3.19
N ALA A 622 27.31 -17.40 -3.16
CA ALA A 622 28.14 -18.07 -4.15
C ALA A 622 27.39 -18.40 -5.46
N VAL A 623 26.82 -17.39 -6.12
CA VAL A 623 26.23 -17.48 -7.46
C VAL A 623 27.15 -16.75 -8.45
N GLY A 624 27.58 -17.43 -9.52
CA GLY A 624 28.51 -16.86 -10.50
C GLY A 624 29.84 -16.43 -9.86
N SER A 625 30.20 -15.15 -10.00
CA SER A 625 31.39 -14.55 -9.38
C SER A 625 31.21 -14.16 -7.91
N GLY A 626 30.06 -14.46 -7.31
CA GLY A 626 29.68 -14.00 -5.98
C GLY A 626 28.81 -12.73 -6.04
N VAL A 627 27.66 -12.77 -5.37
CA VAL A 627 26.70 -11.66 -5.31
C VAL A 627 26.53 -11.22 -3.87
N ARG A 628 26.80 -9.94 -3.60
CA ARG A 628 26.59 -9.34 -2.28
C ARG A 628 25.13 -8.94 -2.11
N LEU A 629 24.53 -9.29 -0.97
CA LEU A 629 23.18 -8.81 -0.65
C LEU A 629 23.18 -7.29 -0.44
N ARG A 630 22.06 -6.63 -0.72
CA ARG A 630 21.90 -5.20 -0.44
C ARG A 630 21.25 -5.02 0.93
N TYR A 631 21.67 -3.99 1.67
CA TYR A 631 21.06 -3.67 2.97
C TYR A 631 20.09 -2.49 2.88
N ILE A 632 20.52 -1.35 2.32
CA ILE A 632 19.65 -0.19 2.10
C ILE A 632 20.04 0.49 0.77
N SER A 633 19.09 1.17 0.15
CA SER A 633 19.37 2.12 -0.94
C SER A 633 18.65 3.44 -0.65
N CYS A 634 19.33 4.55 -0.94
CA CYS A 634 18.75 5.89 -0.77
C CYS A 634 18.73 6.59 -2.14
N PRO A 635 17.66 7.37 -2.43
CA PRO A 635 17.44 7.93 -3.74
C PRO A 635 18.47 9.01 -4.07
N PHE A 636 18.67 9.25 -5.37
CA PHE A 636 19.37 10.43 -5.85
C PHE A 636 18.56 11.70 -5.56
N ALA A 637 19.24 12.81 -5.24
CA ALA A 637 18.60 14.07 -4.84
C ALA A 637 17.47 13.87 -3.81
N PRO A 638 17.77 13.21 -2.69
CA PRO A 638 16.77 12.67 -1.76
C PRO A 638 15.91 13.75 -1.09
N PHE A 639 16.43 14.96 -0.91
CA PHE A 639 15.79 16.01 -0.15
C PHE A 639 15.34 17.18 -1.04
N LEU A 640 14.31 17.87 -0.58
CA LEU A 640 13.78 19.09 -1.20
C LEU A 640 14.41 20.36 -0.63
N ASP A 641 15.05 20.26 0.53
CA ASP A 641 15.60 21.40 1.27
C ASP A 641 17.13 21.48 1.27
N THR A 642 17.82 20.45 0.78
CA THR A 642 19.29 20.42 0.62
C THR A 642 19.70 19.76 -0.69
N SER A 643 20.95 19.96 -1.08
CA SER A 643 21.57 19.31 -2.25
C SER A 643 22.36 18.04 -1.89
N ASP A 644 22.20 17.52 -0.67
CA ASP A 644 22.96 16.39 -0.17
C ASP A 644 22.73 15.14 -1.03
N GLN A 645 23.78 14.33 -1.19
CA GLN A 645 23.75 13.07 -1.95
C GLN A 645 24.35 11.96 -1.10
N ASN A 646 24.07 10.70 -1.46
CA ASN A 646 24.62 9.53 -0.76
C ASN A 646 24.39 9.59 0.76
N VAL A 647 23.23 10.12 1.18
CA VAL A 647 22.92 10.49 2.57
C VAL A 647 22.94 9.31 3.56
N CYS A 648 22.96 8.09 3.05
CA CYS A 648 23.01 6.86 3.83
C CYS A 648 24.40 6.17 3.83
N GLN A 649 25.36 6.71 3.07
CA GLN A 649 26.69 6.13 2.95
C GLN A 649 27.50 6.33 4.23
N GLY A 650 28.11 5.26 4.74
CA GLY A 650 29.00 5.31 5.91
C GLY A 650 28.29 5.28 7.27
N LEU A 651 26.97 5.12 7.30
CA LEU A 651 26.14 4.98 8.52
C LEU A 651 25.87 3.51 8.86
#